data_AF-A0A818DDB5-F1
#
_entry.id   AF-A0A818DDB5-F1
#
_cell.length_a   1.000
_cell.length_b   1.000
_cell.length_c   1.000
_cell.angle_alpha   90.00
_cell.angle_beta   90.00
_cell.angle_gamma   90.00
#
_symmetry.space_group_name_H-M   'P 1'
#
loop_
_entity.id
_entity.type
_entity.pdbx_description
1 polymer ?
#
loop_
_entity_poly.entity_id
_entity_poly.type
_entity_poly.pdbx_seq_one_letter_code
_entity_poly.pdbx_strand_id
1 'polypeptide(L)'
;MLPTSNTTNIGGVKMQKLKSSEDIHANSLFVIKRDGRKEYAMFDKITSRISKLSEGLDLDYIDPAAVAIQVINFLHPGVTTVELDNLAAQKAASMTVKHPHYGILAGRIAVSNLHKETKTLFSEVIADMYNHKNPDLNTHAPIISKETYDIVMANAERLDAAVKHERDFDFNYFGFKNIIEILSNRVLALQQQQQLNQQSHFVPNPYATSYYPNYMPQQPISVSHQPSSSHPPPPMPFSVQQPPAPMRMPATTTATTSSTHPFFPMTVVNPPVSLPQNVPSLQFPASAAIPTSQPTITNTLPTTTTTTTPTQSIFSNLSKFGMTDTTAKSSSLFPTTTTTTAPTNVTNDKPSNSTVKHERDFDFNYFGFKTLERSYLRRINNVIVERPQHMLMRVAVGIHGENIDDAIETYDLLSEKWFTHATPTLFNAGTTKAQMASCYLLTMCDDSIEGIFETLRRCAIISKNAGGIGLAVSCIRANGSYIEGTNGRSDGVLPMMRVFNNVARYVNQGGKRPGAYALYLEPWHADIFEFLDARKNTGAEEKRARDLFPALWIPDLFMRRVEANDKWTLMCPHQCKHLQNVWGKEFDDLYTRYEEEGLGRRTIKAQELWFAIVNAQIETGTPFMLYKDHCNAKSNQQHLGTIHCSNLCTEIVEYTSPNEVAVCNLASIALNRFVRSDRTFDFDKLIHVTTVVVRNLNKIIDANFYPLKEAKTSNLRHRPIGIGVQGLADTFCLMRFPFESEQAQQLNRDIFETIYYAALKSSCEIAKINGPYETYEGSPVSKGILQFDMWNVEPSNRWNWAELRNQIAQYGIRNSLLLAPMPTASTAQILGNNESIEPYTSNLYVRRVLSGEFQVVNDHLLKDLTELGLWNPDMKNRLMYENGSIQNIENIPDHIKALYKTVWEISQKVIINMAADRGAFIDQSQSLNIHIAEPTMNKLSSMHFYAWKKGLKTGMYYLRTRPAADPIKFTVDKSRIVSTIKTDGAIEKGTGTQEETATTEEQNLVRRVKQCNMTDENGACLMCSS
;
A
#
# COMPACT_ATOMS: atom_id res chain seq x y z
N MET A 1 56.62 62.46 21.81
CA MET A 1 57.77 61.59 22.15
C MET A 1 57.23 60.28 22.71
N LEU A 2 57.99 59.19 22.61
CA LEU A 2 57.89 58.02 23.50
C LEU A 2 58.35 58.44 24.94
N PRO A 3 58.03 57.71 26.04
CA PRO A 3 58.04 56.26 26.10
C PRO A 3 56.92 55.55 26.88
N THR A 4 56.93 54.23 26.75
CA THR A 4 56.17 53.23 27.50
C THR A 4 56.97 52.66 28.68
N SER A 5 56.32 52.22 29.76
CA SER A 5 56.88 51.15 30.61
C SER A 5 55.79 50.36 31.34
N ASN A 6 55.90 49.02 31.33
CA ASN A 6 56.02 48.16 32.51
C ASN A 6 55.72 46.68 32.19
N THR A 7 56.35 45.78 32.96
CA THR A 7 56.22 44.32 32.85
C THR A 7 55.80 43.71 34.18
N THR A 8 54.93 42.71 34.17
CA THR A 8 54.83 41.72 35.25
C THR A 8 54.34 40.38 34.71
N ASN A 9 54.59 39.29 35.44
CA ASN A 9 54.71 37.94 34.89
C ASN A 9 53.93 36.93 35.74
N ILE A 10 52.97 36.18 35.17
CA ILE A 10 52.44 34.89 35.69
C ILE A 10 52.00 34.04 34.48
N GLY A 11 52.17 32.71 34.54
CA GLY A 11 51.47 31.76 33.64
C GLY A 11 52.22 31.39 32.35
N GLY A 12 53.42 30.81 32.48
CA GLY A 12 54.35 30.65 31.35
C GLY A 12 53.90 29.74 30.20
N VAL A 13 53.72 30.34 29.02
CA VAL A 13 53.92 29.70 27.71
C VAL A 13 54.88 30.58 26.90
N LYS A 14 55.93 30.00 26.31
CA LYS A 14 56.83 30.74 25.40
C LYS A 14 56.13 30.96 24.06
N MET A 15 55.90 32.22 23.66
CA MET A 15 55.70 32.53 22.24
C MET A 15 56.96 32.17 21.45
N GLN A 16 56.88 31.12 20.63
CA GLN A 16 57.81 30.95 19.52
C GLN A 16 57.41 31.89 18.36
N LYS A 17 58.40 32.33 17.58
CA LYS A 17 58.15 33.06 16.34
C LYS A 17 57.32 32.20 15.39
N LEU A 18 56.37 32.83 14.70
CA LEU A 18 55.66 32.24 13.57
C LEU A 18 56.68 31.68 12.56
N LYS A 19 56.44 30.45 12.11
CA LYS A 19 57.20 29.77 11.06
C LYS A 19 56.64 30.12 9.66
N SER A 20 57.17 29.47 8.63
CA SER A 20 56.90 29.76 7.22
C SER A 20 55.41 29.63 6.84
N SER A 21 55.06 30.20 5.68
CA SER A 21 53.73 30.10 5.06
C SER A 21 53.24 28.66 4.83
N GLU A 22 54.14 27.68 4.86
CA GLU A 22 53.82 26.26 4.73
C GLU A 22 53.11 25.70 5.99
N ASP A 23 53.51 26.14 7.20
CA ASP A 23 52.86 25.73 8.45
C ASP A 23 51.42 26.27 8.57
N ILE A 24 51.10 27.38 7.89
CA ILE A 24 49.73 27.92 7.81
C ILE A 24 48.83 27.02 6.93
N HIS A 25 49.39 26.37 5.90
CA HIS A 25 48.62 25.48 5.03
C HIS A 25 48.23 24.16 5.70
N ALA A 26 48.94 23.71 6.74
CA ALA A 26 48.65 22.46 7.45
C ALA A 26 47.24 22.42 8.11
N ASN A 27 46.69 23.58 8.49
CA ASN A 27 45.37 23.71 9.13
C ASN A 27 44.26 24.25 8.19
N SER A 28 44.51 24.32 6.88
CA SER A 28 43.52 24.83 5.93
C SER A 28 42.39 23.81 5.69
N LEU A 29 41.15 24.15 6.03
CA LEU A 29 39.98 23.33 5.67
C LEU A 29 39.81 23.25 4.14
N PHE A 30 40.00 22.06 3.58
CA PHE A 30 39.79 21.76 2.17
C PHE A 30 38.73 20.68 1.97
N VAL A 31 37.95 20.82 0.91
CA VAL A 31 36.94 19.88 0.43
C VAL A 31 37.45 19.13 -0.80
N ILE A 32 36.96 17.90 -1.01
CA ILE A 32 37.26 17.11 -2.21
C ILE A 32 36.07 17.21 -3.18
N LYS A 33 36.30 17.81 -4.35
CA LYS A 33 35.33 17.86 -5.46
C LYS A 33 35.09 16.45 -6.03
N ARG A 34 33.96 16.27 -6.73
CA ARG A 34 33.60 15.01 -7.42
C ARG A 34 34.62 14.56 -8.49
N ASP A 35 35.43 15.48 -9.02
CA ASP A 35 36.56 15.21 -9.94
C ASP A 35 37.89 14.93 -9.20
N GLY A 36 37.84 14.68 -7.89
CA GLY A 36 39.01 14.42 -7.04
C GLY A 36 39.84 15.65 -6.68
N ARG A 37 39.54 16.84 -7.23
CA ARG A 37 40.33 18.05 -6.97
C ARG A 37 40.05 18.60 -5.57
N LYS A 38 41.10 19.04 -4.88
CA LYS A 38 40.99 19.77 -3.61
C LYS A 38 40.63 21.23 -3.87
N GLU A 39 39.75 21.78 -3.05
CA GLU A 39 39.37 23.20 -3.03
C GLU A 39 39.26 23.67 -1.58
N TYR A 40 39.61 24.92 -1.27
CA TYR A 40 39.42 25.48 0.07
C TYR A 40 37.92 25.63 0.39
N ALA A 41 37.53 25.25 1.61
CA ALA A 41 36.17 25.44 2.09
C ALA A 41 35.90 26.95 2.25
N MET A 42 34.90 27.47 1.54
CA MET A 42 34.47 28.87 1.63
C MET A 42 32.99 28.92 1.99
N PHE A 43 32.65 29.63 3.07
CA PHE A 43 31.27 29.82 3.51
C PHE A 43 30.38 30.33 2.38
N ASP A 44 30.81 31.40 1.72
CA ASP A 44 30.05 32.07 0.66
C ASP A 44 29.71 31.14 -0.52
N LYS A 45 30.56 30.15 -0.83
CA LYS A 45 30.27 29.14 -1.86
C LYS A 45 29.21 28.14 -1.41
N ILE A 46 29.18 27.77 -0.13
CA ILE A 46 28.14 26.91 0.46
C ILE A 46 26.83 27.70 0.52
N THR A 47 26.85 28.90 1.09
CA THR A 47 25.67 29.78 1.23
C THR A 47 25.09 30.15 -0.13
N SER A 48 25.89 30.57 -1.11
CA SER A 48 25.42 30.87 -2.47
C SER A 48 24.79 29.66 -3.15
N ARG A 49 25.36 28.45 -2.98
CA ARG A 49 24.77 27.21 -3.52
C ARG A 49 23.41 26.89 -2.90
N ILE A 50 23.23 27.10 -1.60
CA ILE A 50 21.94 26.88 -0.93
C ILE A 50 20.94 27.98 -1.31
N SER A 51 21.38 29.24 -1.37
CA SER A 51 20.56 30.41 -1.74
C SER A 51 19.97 30.28 -3.15
N LYS A 52 20.75 29.73 -4.10
CA LYS A 52 20.26 29.40 -5.44
C LYS A 52 19.17 28.30 -5.45
N LEU A 53 19.19 27.38 -4.48
CA LEU A 53 18.19 26.32 -4.38
C LEU A 53 16.93 26.77 -3.60
N SER A 54 17.00 27.89 -2.88
CA SER A 54 15.86 28.58 -2.28
C SER A 54 15.20 29.63 -3.20
N GLU A 55 15.62 29.76 -4.46
CA GLU A 55 14.91 30.60 -5.45
C GLU A 55 13.42 30.16 -5.56
N GLY A 56 12.49 31.10 -5.39
CA GLY A 56 11.04 30.82 -5.36
C GLY A 56 10.48 30.27 -4.04
N LEU A 57 11.32 30.04 -3.02
CA LEU A 57 10.83 29.78 -1.66
C LEU A 57 10.58 31.09 -0.92
N ASP A 58 9.60 31.09 -0.02
CA ASP A 58 9.40 32.18 0.94
C ASP A 58 10.66 32.43 1.79
N LEU A 59 11.31 33.57 1.58
CA LEU A 59 12.56 33.95 2.24
C LEU A 59 12.36 34.67 3.57
N ASP A 60 11.14 35.07 3.94
CA ASP A 60 10.86 35.68 5.25
C ASP A 60 10.95 34.62 6.36
N TYR A 61 10.69 33.35 6.02
CA TYR A 61 10.85 32.20 6.91
C TYR A 61 12.08 31.31 6.60
N ILE A 62 12.68 31.41 5.40
CA ILE A 62 13.81 30.57 4.98
C ILE A 62 15.10 31.39 4.88
N ASP A 63 15.97 31.19 5.87
CA ASP A 63 17.38 31.62 5.86
C ASP A 63 18.30 30.49 5.34
N PRO A 64 18.94 30.65 4.15
CA PRO A 64 19.96 29.74 3.62
C PRO A 64 21.29 29.77 4.39
N ALA A 65 21.65 30.90 4.99
CA ALA A 65 22.89 31.06 5.75
C ALA A 65 22.81 30.29 7.09
N ALA A 66 21.66 30.25 7.77
CA ALA A 66 21.45 29.37 8.92
C ALA A 66 21.64 27.87 8.60
N VAL A 67 21.35 27.43 7.37
CA VAL A 67 21.67 26.07 6.92
C VAL A 67 23.18 25.94 6.72
N ALA A 68 23.82 26.88 6.01
CA ALA A 68 25.25 26.85 5.74
C ALA A 68 26.10 26.88 7.03
N ILE A 69 25.71 27.67 8.04
CA ILE A 69 26.36 27.71 9.37
C ILE A 69 26.29 26.33 10.04
N GLN A 70 25.12 25.66 10.01
CA GLN A 70 24.97 24.31 10.57
C GLN A 70 25.73 23.24 9.79
N VAL A 71 26.09 23.48 8.53
CA VAL A 71 26.97 22.62 7.73
C VAL A 71 28.44 22.85 8.07
N ILE A 72 28.86 24.12 8.24
CA ILE A 72 30.25 24.47 8.60
C ILE A 72 30.72 23.79 9.89
N ASN A 73 29.83 23.66 10.89
CA ASN A 73 30.17 23.03 12.17
C ASN A 73 30.54 21.53 12.09
N PHE A 74 30.47 20.90 10.91
CA PHE A 74 30.89 19.52 10.65
C PHE A 74 31.95 19.41 9.52
N LEU A 75 32.47 20.55 9.03
CA LEU A 75 33.60 20.57 8.11
C LEU A 75 34.85 19.98 8.77
N HIS A 76 35.50 19.06 8.06
CA HIS A 76 36.78 18.48 8.43
C HIS A 76 37.67 18.38 7.18
N PRO A 77 39.01 18.43 7.30
CA PRO A 77 39.90 18.36 6.14
C PRO A 77 39.68 17.06 5.34
N GLY A 78 39.42 17.19 4.05
CA GLY A 78 39.20 16.04 3.16
C GLY A 78 37.74 15.63 2.96
N VAL A 79 36.77 16.26 3.64
CA VAL A 79 35.33 16.00 3.41
C VAL A 79 34.95 16.21 1.94
N THR A 80 34.15 15.30 1.37
CA THR A 80 33.75 15.40 -0.03
C THR A 80 32.60 16.40 -0.25
N THR A 81 32.53 16.95 -1.46
CA THR A 81 31.38 17.76 -1.91
C THR A 81 30.08 16.97 -2.06
N VAL A 82 30.10 15.63 -1.89
CA VAL A 82 28.92 14.75 -1.85
C VAL A 82 28.41 14.62 -0.42
N GLU A 83 29.31 14.41 0.54
CA GLU A 83 28.97 14.41 1.97
C GLU A 83 28.45 15.78 2.42
N LEU A 84 29.03 16.87 1.90
CA LEU A 84 28.55 18.23 2.18
C LEU A 84 27.15 18.51 1.61
N ASP A 85 26.86 18.11 0.38
CA ASP A 85 25.53 18.26 -0.20
C ASP A 85 24.50 17.39 0.57
N ASN A 86 24.86 16.15 0.93
CA ASN A 86 23.99 15.29 1.75
C ASN A 86 23.79 15.82 3.18
N LEU A 87 24.80 16.46 3.78
CA LEU A 87 24.71 17.10 5.10
C LEU A 87 23.84 18.36 5.04
N ALA A 88 24.06 19.23 4.04
CA ALA A 88 23.28 20.44 3.84
C ALA A 88 21.78 20.12 3.66
N ALA A 89 21.47 19.10 2.87
CA ALA A 89 20.11 18.59 2.76
C ALA A 89 19.56 18.16 4.14
N GLN A 90 20.29 17.35 4.91
CA GLN A 90 19.86 16.91 6.25
C GLN A 90 19.68 18.05 7.27
N LYS A 91 20.52 19.11 7.22
CA LYS A 91 20.37 20.27 8.10
C LYS A 91 19.13 21.10 7.74
N ALA A 92 18.91 21.40 6.46
CA ALA A 92 17.66 22.01 6.00
C ALA A 92 16.45 21.16 6.41
N ALA A 93 16.54 19.83 6.25
CA ALA A 93 15.50 18.88 6.63
C ALA A 93 15.15 18.96 8.14
N SER A 94 16.16 19.08 9.01
CA SER A 94 15.94 19.27 10.46
C SER A 94 15.27 20.60 10.83
N MET A 95 15.26 21.58 9.92
CA MET A 95 14.63 22.89 10.09
C MET A 95 13.19 22.96 9.56
N THR A 96 12.65 21.88 8.99
CA THR A 96 11.23 21.81 8.56
C THR A 96 10.25 22.09 9.72
N VAL A 97 10.67 21.81 10.97
CA VAL A 97 9.93 22.18 12.19
C VAL A 97 9.84 23.70 12.45
N LYS A 98 10.55 24.52 11.68
CA LYS A 98 10.37 25.99 11.66
C LYS A 98 9.33 26.38 10.61
N HIS A 99 9.48 25.90 9.37
CA HIS A 99 8.63 26.22 8.23
C HIS A 99 8.70 25.10 7.16
N PRO A 100 7.61 24.73 6.46
CA PRO A 100 7.60 23.63 5.49
C PRO A 100 8.65 23.77 4.37
N HIS A 101 8.90 25.01 3.91
CA HIS A 101 9.85 25.28 2.83
C HIS A 101 11.31 24.87 3.14
N TYR A 102 11.68 24.64 4.42
CA TYR A 102 13.00 24.11 4.75
C TYR A 102 13.19 22.67 4.29
N GLY A 103 12.12 21.88 4.30
CA GLY A 103 12.17 20.53 3.76
C GLY A 103 12.10 20.52 2.23
N ILE A 104 11.44 21.50 1.59
CA ILE A 104 11.52 21.77 0.14
C ILE A 104 12.98 22.02 -0.28
N LEU A 105 13.66 22.94 0.41
CA LEU A 105 15.08 23.23 0.22
C LEU A 105 15.94 21.97 0.39
N ALA A 106 15.65 21.13 1.39
CA ALA A 106 16.36 19.86 1.57
C ALA A 106 16.20 18.92 0.36
N GLY A 107 14.98 18.80 -0.19
CA GLY A 107 14.68 18.01 -1.39
C GLY A 107 15.50 18.50 -2.58
N ARG A 108 15.44 19.80 -2.86
CA ARG A 108 16.19 20.45 -3.95
C ARG A 108 17.71 20.25 -3.85
N ILE A 109 18.28 20.28 -2.63
CA ILE A 109 19.71 19.99 -2.43
C ILE A 109 20.05 18.53 -2.77
N ALA A 110 19.23 17.57 -2.35
CA ALA A 110 19.47 16.14 -2.61
C ALA A 110 19.29 15.76 -4.09
N VAL A 111 18.29 16.34 -4.75
CA VAL A 111 18.10 16.21 -6.20
C VAL A 111 19.29 16.82 -6.94
N SER A 112 19.73 18.03 -6.55
CA SER A 112 20.95 18.67 -7.08
C SER A 112 22.24 17.88 -6.79
N ASN A 113 22.24 16.99 -5.79
CA ASN A 113 23.32 16.03 -5.57
C ASN A 113 23.26 14.89 -6.59
N LEU A 114 22.13 14.19 -6.68
CA LEU A 114 21.94 13.04 -7.58
C LEU A 114 22.12 13.43 -9.06
N HIS A 115 21.65 14.60 -9.49
CA HIS A 115 21.83 15.10 -10.86
C HIS A 115 23.31 15.27 -11.26
N LYS A 116 24.23 15.45 -10.30
CA LYS A 116 25.68 15.51 -10.54
C LYS A 116 26.36 14.14 -10.54
N GLU A 117 25.64 13.09 -10.14
CA GLU A 117 26.12 11.71 -10.01
C GLU A 117 25.46 10.78 -11.04
N THR A 118 24.49 11.28 -11.80
CA THR A 118 23.73 10.54 -12.83
C THR A 118 23.81 11.25 -14.18
N LYS A 119 23.85 10.47 -15.26
CA LYS A 119 23.70 10.97 -16.64
C LYS A 119 22.37 11.70 -16.83
N THR A 120 22.28 12.54 -17.85
CA THR A 120 21.05 13.32 -18.13
C THR A 120 20.12 12.60 -19.10
N LEU A 121 20.63 12.10 -20.23
CA LEU A 121 19.83 11.40 -21.23
C LEU A 121 19.28 10.08 -20.67
N PHE A 122 17.99 9.84 -20.88
CA PHE A 122 17.29 8.62 -20.50
C PHE A 122 17.76 7.43 -21.35
N SER A 123 17.96 7.65 -22.65
CA SER A 123 18.49 6.65 -23.57
C SER A 123 19.84 6.09 -23.11
N GLU A 124 20.80 6.94 -22.73
CA GLU A 124 22.10 6.52 -22.21
C GLU A 124 21.99 5.68 -20.91
N VAL A 125 21.08 6.05 -20.00
CA VAL A 125 20.87 5.32 -18.73
C VAL A 125 20.22 3.96 -18.98
N ILE A 126 19.28 3.87 -19.93
CA ILE A 126 18.73 2.59 -20.41
C ILE A 126 19.82 1.73 -21.06
N ALA A 127 20.71 2.34 -21.86
CA ALA A 127 21.82 1.64 -22.50
C ALA A 127 22.86 1.11 -21.48
N ASP A 128 23.20 1.87 -20.43
CA ASP A 128 24.06 1.39 -19.34
C ASP A 128 23.44 0.21 -18.59
N MET A 129 22.14 0.30 -18.28
CA MET A 129 21.41 -0.75 -17.55
C MET A 129 21.13 -2.00 -18.38
N TYR A 130 21.04 -1.88 -19.71
CA TYR A 130 21.03 -3.03 -20.61
C TYR A 130 22.43 -3.65 -20.71
N ASN A 131 23.45 -2.87 -21.07
CA ASN A 131 24.82 -3.36 -21.29
C ASN A 131 25.57 -3.76 -20.00
N HIS A 132 24.94 -3.64 -18.83
CA HIS A 132 25.49 -4.06 -17.54
C HIS A 132 26.06 -5.49 -17.59
N LYS A 133 27.19 -5.67 -16.92
CA LYS A 133 27.83 -6.96 -16.66
C LYS A 133 27.96 -7.18 -15.17
N ASN A 134 27.73 -8.42 -14.73
CA ASN A 134 28.01 -8.84 -13.37
C ASN A 134 29.51 -8.63 -13.07
N PRO A 135 29.89 -7.91 -11.99
CA PRO A 135 31.29 -7.56 -11.74
C PRO A 135 32.16 -8.77 -11.38
N ASP A 136 31.59 -9.79 -10.73
CA ASP A 136 32.33 -10.97 -10.25
C ASP A 136 32.53 -12.01 -11.37
N LEU A 137 31.61 -12.05 -12.35
CA LEU A 137 31.58 -13.06 -13.42
C LEU A 137 31.94 -12.49 -14.81
N ASN A 138 31.96 -11.17 -14.99
CA ASN A 138 32.12 -10.45 -16.28
C ASN A 138 31.09 -10.89 -17.36
N THR A 139 30.00 -11.54 -16.96
CA THR A 139 28.91 -11.97 -17.83
C THR A 139 27.89 -10.85 -18.00
N HIS A 140 27.32 -10.72 -19.21
CA HIS A 140 26.24 -9.78 -19.49
C HIS A 140 25.01 -10.11 -18.64
N ALA A 141 24.56 -9.13 -17.85
CA ALA A 141 23.53 -9.28 -16.83
C ALA A 141 22.52 -8.12 -16.93
N PRO A 142 21.76 -8.02 -18.03
CA PRO A 142 20.88 -6.88 -18.30
C PRO A 142 19.82 -6.69 -17.22
N ILE A 143 19.67 -5.45 -16.78
CA ILE A 143 18.61 -5.01 -15.84
C ILE A 143 17.32 -4.73 -16.62
N ILE A 144 17.45 -4.12 -17.80
CA ILE A 144 16.36 -3.76 -18.73
C ILE A 144 16.11 -4.90 -19.72
N SER A 145 14.86 -5.12 -20.13
CA SER A 145 14.56 -6.13 -21.15
C SER A 145 15.12 -5.70 -22.52
N LYS A 146 15.46 -6.67 -23.39
CA LYS A 146 15.91 -6.33 -24.75
C LYS A 146 14.84 -5.53 -25.51
N GLU A 147 13.57 -5.94 -25.39
CA GLU A 147 12.41 -5.27 -25.95
C GLU A 147 12.32 -3.79 -25.53
N THR A 148 12.41 -3.49 -24.23
CA THR A 148 12.40 -2.11 -23.75
C THR A 148 13.65 -1.33 -24.18
N TYR A 149 14.83 -1.97 -24.23
CA TYR A 149 16.03 -1.35 -24.79
C TYR A 149 15.86 -1.00 -26.28
N ASP A 150 15.39 -1.93 -27.11
CA ASP A 150 15.18 -1.74 -28.55
C ASP A 150 14.19 -0.59 -28.81
N ILE A 151 13.05 -0.58 -28.10
CA ILE A 151 12.01 0.45 -28.21
C ILE A 151 12.56 1.84 -27.81
N VAL A 152 13.32 1.94 -26.72
CA VAL A 152 13.92 3.21 -26.29
C VAL A 152 15.00 3.66 -27.28
N MET A 153 15.87 2.77 -27.78
CA MET A 153 16.88 3.14 -28.78
C MET A 153 16.25 3.62 -30.09
N ALA A 154 15.18 2.97 -30.56
CA ALA A 154 14.46 3.36 -31.77
C ALA A 154 13.74 4.72 -31.65
N ASN A 155 13.47 5.20 -30.43
CA ASN A 155 12.73 6.43 -30.16
C ASN A 155 13.52 7.44 -29.29
N ALA A 156 14.86 7.28 -29.22
CA ALA A 156 15.70 7.93 -28.21
C ALA A 156 15.52 9.45 -28.15
N GLU A 157 15.66 10.14 -29.30
CA GLU A 157 15.49 11.60 -29.41
C GLU A 157 14.13 12.07 -28.87
N ARG A 158 13.05 11.37 -29.24
CA ARG A 158 11.67 11.72 -28.82
C ARG A 158 11.44 11.48 -27.33
N LEU A 159 11.99 10.41 -26.77
CA LEU A 159 11.85 10.08 -25.35
C LEU A 159 12.74 10.95 -24.47
N ASP A 160 13.97 11.23 -24.88
CA ASP A 160 14.88 12.15 -24.21
C ASP A 160 14.33 13.58 -24.20
N ALA A 161 13.77 14.06 -25.32
CA ALA A 161 13.14 15.38 -25.41
C ALA A 161 11.82 15.50 -24.62
N ALA A 162 11.16 14.38 -24.30
CA ALA A 162 9.96 14.38 -23.45
C ALA A 162 10.27 14.46 -21.94
N VAL A 163 11.49 14.09 -21.52
CA VAL A 163 11.89 14.03 -20.10
C VAL A 163 12.17 15.42 -19.52
N LYS A 164 11.37 15.81 -18.54
CA LYS A 164 11.37 17.12 -17.88
C LYS A 164 12.07 17.03 -16.51
N HIS A 165 13.40 17.17 -16.51
CA HIS A 165 14.25 17.03 -15.29
C HIS A 165 13.95 18.07 -14.20
N GLU A 166 13.32 19.18 -14.55
CA GLU A 166 12.77 20.16 -13.60
C GLU A 166 11.80 19.50 -12.61
N ARG A 167 11.00 18.51 -13.05
CA ARG A 167 10.09 17.74 -12.19
C ARG A 167 10.80 16.79 -11.21
N ASP A 168 12.13 16.67 -11.23
CA ASP A 168 12.85 15.99 -10.16
C ASP A 168 12.98 16.87 -8.90
N PHE A 169 12.93 18.20 -9.04
CA PHE A 169 12.90 19.10 -7.87
C PHE A 169 11.55 19.05 -7.15
N ASP A 170 10.55 18.45 -7.79
CA ASP A 170 9.17 18.27 -7.34
C ASP A 170 8.93 16.91 -6.61
N PHE A 171 9.83 16.38 -5.76
CA PHE A 171 9.59 15.14 -4.94
C PHE A 171 9.60 15.41 -3.43
N ASN A 172 8.88 14.69 -2.54
CA ASN A 172 8.48 15.10 -1.15
C ASN A 172 9.35 14.61 0.06
N TYR A 173 9.19 15.12 1.32
CA TYR A 173 10.10 14.85 2.48
C TYR A 173 9.69 13.65 3.29
N PHE A 174 8.40 13.42 3.51
CA PHE A 174 8.02 12.53 4.60
C PHE A 174 7.64 11.14 4.13
N GLY A 175 8.63 10.25 4.20
CA GLY A 175 8.48 8.84 3.90
C GLY A 175 9.60 7.99 4.47
N PHE A 176 9.37 7.42 5.67
CA PHE A 176 9.55 5.98 5.90
C PHE A 176 9.05 5.50 7.28
N LYS A 177 8.45 4.31 7.33
CA LYS A 177 8.52 3.31 8.42
C LYS A 177 8.21 1.93 7.81
N ASN A 178 8.48 0.82 8.52
CA ASN A 178 8.07 -0.58 8.24
C ASN A 178 9.03 -1.50 7.44
N ILE A 179 10.29 -1.11 7.17
CA ILE A 179 11.37 -2.08 6.85
C ILE A 179 12.61 -1.92 7.75
N ILE A 180 12.84 -0.73 8.34
CA ILE A 180 14.02 -0.51 9.21
C ILE A 180 13.93 -1.35 10.50
N GLU A 181 12.76 -1.50 11.13
CA GLU A 181 12.59 -2.34 12.33
C GLU A 181 12.91 -3.83 12.08
N ILE A 182 12.83 -4.30 10.82
CA ILE A 182 13.19 -5.68 10.43
C ILE A 182 14.71 -5.84 10.24
N LEU A 183 15.43 -4.75 9.94
CA LEU A 183 16.88 -4.76 9.67
C LEU A 183 17.73 -4.33 10.87
N SER A 184 17.33 -3.28 11.59
CA SER A 184 18.10 -2.72 12.72
C SER A 184 18.18 -3.69 13.91
N ASN A 185 17.15 -4.52 14.14
CA ASN A 185 17.13 -5.50 15.23
C ASN A 185 18.15 -6.64 15.06
N ARG A 186 18.83 -6.76 13.91
CA ARG A 186 19.99 -7.66 13.75
C ARG A 186 21.33 -6.97 14.00
N VAL A 187 21.49 -5.71 13.60
CA VAL A 187 22.76 -4.98 13.80
C VAL A 187 22.97 -4.65 15.28
N LEU A 188 21.94 -4.14 15.97
CA LEU A 188 22.01 -3.85 17.40
C LEU A 188 22.20 -5.13 18.24
N ALA A 189 21.52 -6.23 17.89
CA ALA A 189 21.69 -7.51 18.58
C ALA A 189 23.12 -8.06 18.41
N LEU A 190 23.69 -8.02 17.19
CA LEU A 190 25.07 -8.45 16.95
C LEU A 190 26.09 -7.54 17.64
N GLN A 191 25.86 -6.22 17.68
CA GLN A 191 26.76 -5.29 18.38
C GLN A 191 26.69 -5.44 19.91
N GLN A 192 25.50 -5.61 20.49
CA GLN A 192 25.37 -5.92 21.92
C GLN A 192 25.98 -7.29 22.27
N GLN A 193 25.80 -8.30 21.42
CA GLN A 193 26.39 -9.63 21.65
C GLN A 193 27.93 -9.61 21.48
N GLN A 194 28.48 -8.78 20.60
CA GLN A 194 29.92 -8.54 20.52
C GLN A 194 30.47 -7.75 21.72
N GLN A 195 29.74 -6.74 22.22
CA GLN A 195 30.14 -5.98 23.41
C GLN A 195 30.09 -6.83 24.69
N LEU A 196 29.04 -7.65 24.87
CA LEU A 196 28.94 -8.59 25.99
C LEU A 196 30.10 -9.60 25.99
N ASN A 197 30.46 -10.15 24.81
CA ASN A 197 31.60 -11.04 24.65
C ASN A 197 32.97 -10.36 24.82
N GLN A 198 33.04 -9.02 24.81
CA GLN A 198 34.28 -8.26 25.05
C GLN A 198 34.45 -7.79 26.50
N GLN A 199 33.39 -7.82 27.32
CA GLN A 199 33.45 -7.42 28.73
C GLN A 199 33.72 -8.61 29.68
N SER A 200 33.62 -9.86 29.22
CA SER A 200 33.80 -11.06 30.03
C SER A 200 35.25 -11.56 30.09
N HIS A 201 36.15 -10.83 30.77
CA HIS A 201 37.51 -11.30 31.06
C HIS A 201 37.84 -11.30 32.57
N PHE A 202 38.22 -12.48 33.07
CA PHE A 202 38.75 -12.81 34.40
C PHE A 202 37.87 -12.57 35.65
N VAL A 203 37.37 -13.68 36.24
CA VAL A 203 38.01 -14.32 37.42
C VAL A 203 37.84 -15.85 37.30
N PRO A 204 38.87 -16.69 37.51
CA PRO A 204 38.72 -18.15 37.58
C PRO A 204 38.34 -18.64 39.00
N ASN A 205 37.29 -19.46 39.12
CA ASN A 205 36.88 -20.11 40.36
C ASN A 205 37.43 -21.56 40.41
N PRO A 206 38.23 -21.96 41.42
CA PRO A 206 38.98 -23.23 41.40
C PRO A 206 38.21 -24.51 41.81
N TYR A 207 36.86 -24.52 41.80
CA TYR A 207 36.06 -25.67 42.24
C TYR A 207 34.92 -26.07 41.27
N ALA A 208 35.25 -26.87 40.24
CA ALA A 208 34.26 -27.63 39.45
C ALA A 208 34.95 -28.77 38.64
N THR A 209 35.09 -29.96 39.23
CA THR A 209 35.65 -31.14 38.55
C THR A 209 34.62 -32.23 38.27
N SER A 210 34.84 -32.92 37.13
CA SER A 210 34.54 -34.33 36.83
C SER A 210 33.28 -34.73 36.00
N TYR A 211 33.49 -35.78 35.20
CA TYR A 211 32.58 -36.68 34.46
C TYR A 211 32.14 -36.42 32.98
N TYR A 212 33.06 -36.71 32.03
CA TYR A 212 32.91 -37.43 30.72
C TYR A 212 31.91 -36.92 29.61
N PRO A 213 32.05 -37.32 28.32
CA PRO A 213 33.26 -37.23 27.49
C PRO A 213 33.05 -36.77 26.01
N ASN A 214 34.19 -36.46 25.36
CA ASN A 214 34.46 -36.18 23.93
C ASN A 214 33.51 -36.74 22.84
N TYR A 215 33.27 -35.92 21.80
CA TYR A 215 33.61 -36.24 20.40
C TYR A 215 33.81 -34.95 19.57
N MET A 216 34.76 -34.93 18.62
CA MET A 216 35.07 -33.78 17.74
C MET A 216 34.60 -33.99 16.29
N PRO A 217 34.15 -32.94 15.58
CA PRO A 217 34.00 -32.92 14.12
C PRO A 217 35.29 -32.46 13.41
N GLN A 218 35.52 -32.92 12.17
CA GLN A 218 36.63 -32.47 11.31
C GLN A 218 36.20 -31.42 10.27
N GLN A 219 37.19 -30.77 9.63
CA GLN A 219 37.01 -29.70 8.64
C GLN A 219 36.93 -30.22 7.18
N PRO A 220 36.31 -29.44 6.25
CA PRO A 220 36.11 -29.85 4.86
C PRO A 220 37.33 -29.59 3.96
N ILE A 221 37.42 -30.34 2.85
CA ILE A 221 38.42 -30.18 1.78
C ILE A 221 37.70 -29.86 0.46
N SER A 222 38.28 -28.96 -0.35
CA SER A 222 37.77 -28.50 -1.64
C SER A 222 38.40 -29.23 -2.83
N VAL A 223 37.60 -29.65 -3.83
CA VAL A 223 38.09 -30.13 -5.14
C VAL A 223 37.16 -29.63 -6.27
N SER A 224 37.73 -29.39 -7.46
CA SER A 224 37.08 -28.81 -8.64
C SER A 224 36.48 -29.84 -9.62
N HIS A 225 35.71 -29.31 -10.60
CA HIS A 225 35.34 -29.97 -11.86
C HIS A 225 36.04 -29.23 -13.03
N GLN A 226 36.17 -29.69 -14.28
CA GLN A 226 35.59 -30.77 -15.13
C GLN A 226 36.71 -31.18 -16.17
N PRO A 227 36.50 -31.88 -17.33
CA PRO A 227 35.46 -32.81 -17.81
C PRO A 227 36.00 -34.13 -18.46
N SER A 228 35.14 -35.10 -18.84
CA SER A 228 35.05 -35.69 -20.22
C SER A 228 34.17 -36.96 -20.36
N SER A 229 33.35 -36.97 -21.43
CA SER A 229 32.84 -38.10 -22.25
C SER A 229 32.49 -39.50 -21.68
N SER A 230 31.21 -39.91 -21.79
CA SER A 230 30.69 -41.09 -22.57
C SER A 230 29.36 -41.69 -22.02
N HIS A 231 28.63 -42.43 -22.87
CA HIS A 231 27.32 -43.11 -22.63
C HIS A 231 27.34 -44.52 -23.30
N PRO A 232 26.32 -45.39 -23.15
CA PRO A 232 25.73 -45.99 -21.94
C PRO A 232 25.72 -47.55 -22.03
N PRO A 233 25.26 -48.29 -21.00
CA PRO A 233 24.04 -49.13 -21.19
C PRO A 233 23.16 -49.31 -19.90
N PRO A 234 22.00 -50.01 -19.96
CA PRO A 234 20.97 -49.96 -18.89
C PRO A 234 20.83 -51.32 -18.11
N PRO A 235 19.68 -51.77 -17.52
CA PRO A 235 19.65 -52.15 -16.09
C PRO A 235 19.13 -53.58 -15.77
N MET A 236 19.09 -53.96 -14.46
CA MET A 236 18.30 -55.02 -13.75
C MET A 236 19.15 -55.63 -12.58
N PRO A 237 18.61 -56.48 -11.69
CA PRO A 237 17.68 -56.13 -10.60
C PRO A 237 18.19 -56.56 -9.19
N PHE A 238 17.48 -56.21 -8.11
CA PHE A 238 17.81 -56.65 -6.73
C PHE A 238 16.80 -57.65 -6.14
N SER A 239 17.26 -58.49 -5.20
CA SER A 239 16.52 -59.63 -4.65
C SER A 239 16.63 -59.75 -3.12
N VAL A 240 15.46 -59.78 -2.47
CA VAL A 240 15.06 -60.60 -1.29
C VAL A 240 16.01 -60.77 -0.09
N GLN A 241 15.53 -60.39 1.11
CA GLN A 241 15.50 -61.29 2.28
C GLN A 241 14.42 -60.88 3.32
N GLN A 242 14.09 -61.78 4.26
CA GLN A 242 12.86 -61.78 5.08
C GLN A 242 13.10 -61.53 6.59
N PRO A 243 12.08 -61.07 7.35
CA PRO A 243 11.99 -61.23 8.80
C PRO A 243 11.24 -62.52 9.22
N PRO A 244 11.39 -63.00 10.49
CA PRO A 244 10.79 -64.26 10.98
C PRO A 244 9.33 -64.15 11.47
N ALA A 245 8.70 -65.29 11.77
CA ALA A 245 7.26 -65.47 11.94
C ALA A 245 6.78 -65.81 13.38
N PRO A 246 5.46 -65.69 13.69
CA PRO A 246 4.84 -66.13 14.94
C PRO A 246 4.14 -67.52 14.86
N MET A 247 3.93 -68.14 16.03
CA MET A 247 3.07 -69.33 16.28
C MET A 247 1.85 -68.91 17.12
N ARG A 248 0.69 -69.59 17.16
CA ARG A 248 0.15 -70.78 16.47
C ARG A 248 -1.41 -70.72 16.40
N MET A 249 -2.00 -71.56 15.56
CA MET A 249 -3.45 -71.82 15.35
C MET A 249 -4.08 -72.73 16.44
N PRO A 250 -5.42 -73.07 16.46
CA PRO A 250 -6.43 -73.07 15.36
C PRO A 250 -7.80 -72.43 15.74
N ALA A 251 -8.88 -72.42 14.92
CA ALA A 251 -9.25 -73.11 13.66
C ALA A 251 -10.06 -72.14 12.72
N THR A 252 -10.85 -72.49 11.67
CA THR A 252 -11.42 -73.76 11.13
C THR A 252 -11.76 -73.64 9.61
N THR A 253 -12.44 -74.65 9.06
CA THR A 253 -13.26 -74.76 7.81
C THR A 253 -14.15 -73.54 7.50
N THR A 254 -14.52 -73.12 6.26
CA THR A 254 -14.42 -73.67 4.86
C THR A 254 -14.90 -72.57 3.85
N ALA A 255 -14.76 -72.59 2.51
CA ALA A 255 -14.12 -73.49 1.52
C ALA A 255 -13.65 -72.74 0.21
N THR A 256 -14.25 -73.04 -0.95
CA THR A 256 -13.84 -72.82 -2.36
C THR A 256 -15.07 -72.41 -3.23
N THR A 257 -15.03 -71.94 -4.50
CA THR A 257 -14.14 -72.21 -5.68
C THR A 257 -14.04 -71.02 -6.69
N SER A 258 -13.02 -71.10 -7.55
CA SER A 258 -12.76 -70.45 -8.88
C SER A 258 -13.83 -69.60 -9.59
N SER A 259 -13.57 -68.49 -10.32
CA SER A 259 -12.42 -67.98 -11.12
C SER A 259 -12.23 -68.54 -12.56
N THR A 260 -12.37 -67.69 -13.60
CA THR A 260 -11.51 -67.67 -14.82
C THR A 260 -11.72 -66.41 -15.70
N HIS A 261 -10.60 -65.87 -16.21
CA HIS A 261 -10.46 -64.96 -17.37
C HIS A 261 -10.09 -65.83 -18.62
N PRO A 262 -9.72 -65.36 -19.86
CA PRO A 262 -9.07 -64.08 -20.24
C PRO A 262 -9.32 -63.48 -21.67
N PHE A 263 -8.51 -62.47 -22.00
CA PHE A 263 -8.04 -61.96 -23.31
C PHE A 263 -8.57 -60.64 -23.91
N PHE A 264 -7.67 -60.03 -24.68
CA PHE A 264 -7.57 -58.68 -25.27
C PHE A 264 -7.26 -58.86 -26.79
N PRO A 265 -7.48 -57.87 -27.71
CA PRO A 265 -6.58 -56.71 -27.86
C PRO A 265 -7.23 -55.39 -28.37
N MET A 266 -6.38 -54.43 -28.77
CA MET A 266 -6.68 -53.06 -29.27
C MET A 266 -7.18 -53.09 -30.76
N THR A 267 -7.46 -52.01 -31.53
CA THR A 267 -6.72 -50.72 -31.67
C THR A 267 -7.41 -49.66 -32.61
N VAL A 268 -7.20 -48.35 -32.34
CA VAL A 268 -7.25 -47.10 -33.19
C VAL A 268 -8.55 -46.60 -33.90
N VAL A 269 -8.66 -45.26 -33.97
CA VAL A 269 -9.30 -44.33 -34.97
C VAL A 269 -10.53 -43.51 -34.47
N ASN A 270 -10.56 -42.21 -34.85
CA ASN A 270 -11.57 -41.19 -34.48
C ASN A 270 -12.65 -40.97 -35.61
N PRO A 271 -13.35 -39.81 -35.74
CA PRO A 271 -14.81 -39.71 -35.67
C PRO A 271 -15.50 -39.47 -37.05
N PRO A 272 -16.85 -39.29 -37.13
CA PRO A 272 -17.39 -37.91 -37.10
C PRO A 272 -18.83 -37.71 -36.56
N VAL A 273 -19.20 -36.43 -36.50
CA VAL A 273 -20.49 -35.76 -36.18
C VAL A 273 -21.75 -36.29 -36.87
N SER A 274 -22.90 -36.32 -36.18
CA SER A 274 -24.22 -35.84 -36.69
C SER A 274 -25.34 -35.82 -35.62
N LEU A 275 -26.41 -35.06 -35.91
CA LEU A 275 -27.61 -34.83 -35.07
C LEU A 275 -28.67 -35.96 -35.23
N PRO A 276 -29.70 -35.99 -34.36
CA PRO A 276 -31.02 -35.66 -34.90
C PRO A 276 -31.89 -34.75 -34.01
N GLN A 277 -32.91 -34.13 -34.63
CA GLN A 277 -34.00 -33.41 -33.96
C GLN A 277 -35.17 -34.37 -33.65
N ASN A 278 -35.86 -34.21 -32.51
CA ASN A 278 -37.21 -33.63 -32.53
C ASN A 278 -37.84 -33.43 -31.13
N VAL A 279 -38.98 -32.71 -31.12
CA VAL A 279 -39.70 -32.19 -29.95
C VAL A 279 -40.88 -33.11 -29.56
N PRO A 280 -41.26 -33.14 -28.27
CA PRO A 280 -42.68 -33.05 -27.95
C PRO A 280 -42.99 -31.89 -26.97
N SER A 281 -44.14 -31.24 -27.19
CA SER A 281 -44.64 -30.10 -26.41
C SER A 281 -45.41 -30.52 -25.15
N LEU A 282 -45.36 -29.72 -24.10
CA LEU A 282 -46.32 -29.75 -22.98
C LEU A 282 -46.70 -28.32 -22.54
N GLN A 283 -47.86 -28.19 -21.88
CA GLN A 283 -48.65 -26.96 -21.86
C GLN A 283 -48.56 -26.17 -20.54
N PHE A 284 -48.73 -24.85 -20.61
CA PHE A 284 -49.01 -24.00 -19.46
C PHE A 284 -50.51 -24.04 -19.10
N PRO A 285 -50.88 -24.19 -17.81
CA PRO A 285 -52.21 -23.83 -17.31
C PRO A 285 -52.29 -22.32 -16.97
N ALA A 286 -53.49 -21.76 -16.89
CA ALA A 286 -53.69 -20.34 -16.58
C ALA A 286 -55.00 -20.04 -15.81
N SER A 287 -55.01 -18.88 -15.15
CA SER A 287 -56.18 -18.11 -14.66
C SER A 287 -56.72 -18.38 -13.24
N ALA A 288 -57.51 -17.40 -12.78
CA ALA A 288 -58.19 -17.19 -11.50
C ALA A 288 -57.33 -16.73 -10.29
N ALA A 289 -57.71 -15.70 -9.51
CA ALA A 289 -58.73 -14.65 -9.71
C ALA A 289 -58.46 -13.42 -8.81
N ILE A 290 -59.06 -12.27 -9.14
CA ILE A 290 -59.00 -11.02 -8.34
C ILE A 290 -60.38 -10.72 -7.73
N PRO A 291 -60.49 -10.39 -6.43
CA PRO A 291 -61.63 -9.69 -5.85
C PRO A 291 -61.38 -8.16 -5.79
N THR A 292 -62.40 -7.36 -6.08
CA THR A 292 -62.33 -5.89 -6.16
C THR A 292 -63.03 -5.20 -4.98
N SER A 293 -62.64 -3.95 -4.67
CA SER A 293 -63.58 -2.92 -4.18
C SER A 293 -63.01 -1.50 -4.21
N GLN A 294 -63.84 -0.55 -4.64
CA GLN A 294 -63.77 0.90 -4.41
C GLN A 294 -65.16 1.38 -3.95
N PRO A 295 -65.26 2.58 -3.35
CA PRO A 295 -66.15 3.62 -3.91
C PRO A 295 -65.37 4.93 -4.21
N THR A 296 -65.46 5.64 -5.36
CA THR A 296 -66.56 6.42 -6.02
C THR A 296 -67.27 7.45 -5.12
N ILE A 297 -67.64 8.67 -5.56
CA ILE A 297 -67.58 9.39 -6.88
C ILE A 297 -66.85 10.76 -6.68
N THR A 298 -66.88 11.87 -7.46
CA THR A 298 -67.57 12.48 -8.65
C THR A 298 -66.50 13.19 -9.54
N ASN A 299 -66.59 13.41 -10.87
CA ASN A 299 -67.58 14.06 -11.77
C ASN A 299 -67.70 15.59 -11.60
N THR A 300 -67.30 16.43 -12.57
CA THR A 300 -67.92 16.71 -13.91
C THR A 300 -66.94 17.60 -14.76
N LEU A 301 -67.02 17.89 -16.08
CA LEU A 301 -67.74 17.48 -17.33
C LEU A 301 -66.86 17.95 -18.57
N PRO A 302 -67.21 17.75 -19.87
CA PRO A 302 -66.23 17.64 -20.98
C PRO A 302 -66.48 18.49 -22.26
N THR A 303 -65.62 18.34 -23.30
CA THR A 303 -66.04 18.16 -24.73
C THR A 303 -64.91 17.69 -25.71
N THR A 304 -65.15 16.57 -26.44
CA THR A 304 -64.90 16.25 -27.89
C THR A 304 -63.64 16.73 -28.69
N THR A 305 -63.01 16.04 -29.68
CA THR A 305 -63.08 14.68 -30.32
C THR A 305 -61.93 14.46 -31.37
N THR A 306 -61.51 13.20 -31.67
CA THR A 306 -61.02 12.62 -32.99
C THR A 306 -59.83 13.22 -33.79
N THR A 307 -58.97 12.51 -34.58
CA THR A 307 -58.38 11.13 -34.61
C THR A 307 -57.25 11.02 -35.68
N THR A 308 -56.37 10.01 -35.55
CA THR A 308 -55.60 9.26 -36.61
C THR A 308 -54.36 9.83 -37.36
N THR A 309 -53.45 8.89 -37.67
CA THR A 309 -52.11 8.90 -38.32
C THR A 309 -52.19 8.56 -39.86
N PRO A 310 -51.13 8.27 -40.71
CA PRO A 310 -49.81 7.63 -40.44
C PRO A 310 -48.53 7.90 -41.34
N THR A 311 -47.36 7.44 -40.85
CA THR A 311 -46.16 6.82 -41.51
C THR A 311 -45.28 7.45 -42.64
N GLN A 312 -43.95 7.14 -42.51
CA GLN A 312 -42.93 6.75 -43.53
C GLN A 312 -41.95 7.75 -44.23
N SER A 313 -40.69 7.73 -43.74
CA SER A 313 -39.42 7.35 -44.42
C SER A 313 -38.81 8.05 -45.68
N ILE A 314 -37.55 8.51 -45.50
CA ILE A 314 -36.31 8.16 -46.28
C ILE A 314 -35.91 8.88 -47.62
N PHE A 315 -34.61 9.29 -47.63
CA PHE A 315 -33.62 9.59 -48.70
C PHE A 315 -33.75 10.72 -49.77
N SER A 316 -32.65 11.52 -49.80
CA SER A 316 -31.84 12.00 -50.95
C SER A 316 -32.32 13.06 -51.96
N ASN A 317 -31.55 14.17 -51.98
CA ASN A 317 -30.98 14.90 -53.12
C ASN A 317 -31.73 14.96 -54.48
N LEU A 318 -32.04 16.17 -54.94
CA LEU A 318 -31.33 16.77 -56.10
C LEU A 318 -31.55 18.30 -56.19
N SER A 319 -30.79 18.96 -57.06
CA SER A 319 -30.70 20.42 -57.20
C SER A 319 -31.49 20.99 -58.38
N LYS A 320 -31.70 22.31 -58.40
CA LYS A 320 -31.65 23.18 -59.60
C LYS A 320 -31.75 24.68 -59.25
N PHE A 321 -30.94 25.49 -59.95
CA PHE A 321 -30.93 26.96 -60.19
C PHE A 321 -31.51 27.96 -59.14
N GLY A 322 -30.88 29.11 -58.88
CA GLY A 322 -29.62 29.66 -59.39
C GLY A 322 -29.60 31.20 -59.41
N MET A 323 -28.40 31.81 -59.33
CA MET A 323 -28.11 33.26 -59.24
C MET A 323 -28.53 33.92 -57.90
N THR A 324 -27.83 34.93 -57.34
CA THR A 324 -26.69 35.74 -57.84
C THR A 324 -25.45 35.75 -56.90
N ASP A 325 -24.28 35.96 -57.50
CA ASP A 325 -23.02 36.58 -57.01
C ASP A 325 -22.56 36.38 -55.53
N THR A 326 -21.52 35.59 -55.20
CA THR A 326 -20.03 35.75 -55.41
C THR A 326 -19.36 36.71 -54.40
N THR A 327 -18.21 36.41 -53.78
CA THR A 327 -17.31 35.21 -53.84
C THR A 327 -16.58 35.04 -52.48
N ALA A 328 -15.93 33.89 -52.26
CA ALA A 328 -15.22 33.58 -51.01
C ALA A 328 -13.94 32.75 -51.26
N LYS A 329 -13.11 32.58 -50.19
CA LYS A 329 -11.92 31.71 -50.10
C LYS A 329 -10.70 32.16 -50.95
N SER A 330 -9.47 31.70 -50.73
CA SER A 330 -8.77 31.28 -49.49
C SER A 330 -7.26 31.14 -49.76
N SER A 331 -6.45 31.06 -48.68
CA SER A 331 -5.20 30.28 -48.57
C SER A 331 -3.98 30.54 -49.49
N SER A 332 -2.81 30.57 -48.82
CA SER A 332 -1.52 29.95 -49.23
C SER A 332 -0.42 30.81 -49.89
N LEU A 333 0.82 30.37 -49.61
CA LEU A 333 2.10 30.54 -50.32
C LEU A 333 2.77 31.93 -50.38
N PHE A 334 4.00 31.96 -49.82
CA PHE A 334 5.22 32.76 -50.09
C PHE A 334 5.13 34.21 -50.63
N PRO A 335 6.13 35.02 -50.23
CA PRO A 335 7.01 35.60 -51.25
C PRO A 335 8.50 35.36 -51.00
N THR A 336 9.23 35.06 -52.08
CA THR A 336 10.69 35.06 -52.13
C THR A 336 11.16 36.16 -53.07
N THR A 337 11.96 37.13 -52.60
CA THR A 337 12.76 37.99 -53.50
C THR A 337 14.01 38.48 -52.76
N THR A 338 15.12 38.63 -53.48
CA THR A 338 16.47 38.59 -52.88
C THR A 338 17.30 39.81 -53.29
N THR A 339 17.95 40.49 -52.34
CA THR A 339 19.12 41.35 -52.65
C THR A 339 20.13 41.44 -51.49
N THR A 340 20.98 40.42 -51.42
CA THR A 340 22.43 40.47 -51.13
C THR A 340 23.01 41.61 -50.26
N THR A 341 23.36 41.28 -49.01
CA THR A 341 24.66 41.66 -48.37
C THR A 341 25.12 40.53 -47.43
N ALA A 342 26.42 40.44 -47.17
CA ALA A 342 27.09 39.30 -46.52
C ALA A 342 27.39 39.56 -44.99
N PRO A 343 27.87 38.57 -44.21
CA PRO A 343 27.34 38.34 -42.85
C PRO A 343 28.22 38.82 -41.68
N THR A 344 27.60 38.94 -40.50
CA THR A 344 28.30 38.96 -39.20
C THR A 344 27.55 38.18 -38.11
N ASN A 345 28.27 37.24 -37.49
CA ASN A 345 28.13 36.63 -36.16
C ASN A 345 26.75 36.16 -35.64
N VAL A 346 26.69 34.85 -35.38
CA VAL A 346 25.69 34.19 -34.53
C VAL A 346 25.96 34.46 -33.05
N THR A 347 24.92 34.75 -32.27
CA THR A 347 24.92 34.63 -30.81
C THR A 347 23.77 33.74 -30.36
N ASN A 348 24.04 32.76 -29.50
CA ASN A 348 23.04 31.82 -29.01
C ASN A 348 22.12 32.47 -27.96
N ASP A 349 20.88 32.73 -28.31
CA ASP A 349 19.85 33.06 -27.31
C ASP A 349 19.36 31.79 -26.60
N LYS A 350 19.14 31.93 -25.28
CA LYS A 350 18.58 30.87 -24.43
C LYS A 350 17.06 30.97 -24.42
N PRO A 351 16.32 29.85 -24.35
CA PRO A 351 14.89 29.90 -24.09
C PRO A 351 14.59 30.62 -22.77
N SER A 352 13.62 31.54 -22.78
CA SER A 352 13.30 32.44 -21.68
C SER A 352 12.54 31.73 -20.54
N ASN A 353 13.13 31.71 -19.34
CA ASN A 353 12.64 30.98 -18.17
C ASN A 353 11.46 31.69 -17.46
N SER A 354 10.35 31.87 -18.16
CA SER A 354 9.27 32.82 -17.80
C SER A 354 7.87 32.18 -17.60
N THR A 355 7.79 30.86 -17.52
CA THR A 355 6.51 30.11 -17.41
C THR A 355 6.34 29.39 -16.07
N VAL A 356 7.07 29.81 -15.02
CA VAL A 356 6.91 29.28 -13.66
C VAL A 356 5.66 29.91 -13.03
N LYS A 357 4.65 29.09 -12.71
CA LYS A 357 3.44 29.54 -12.01
C LYS A 357 3.63 29.41 -10.50
N HIS A 358 4.21 30.44 -9.89
CA HIS A 358 4.56 30.48 -8.46
C HIS A 358 3.41 30.16 -7.48
N GLU A 359 2.16 30.31 -7.91
CA GLU A 359 0.95 29.82 -7.22
C GLU A 359 0.97 28.31 -6.90
N ARG A 360 1.89 27.54 -7.50
CA ARG A 360 2.03 26.08 -7.35
C ARG A 360 3.25 25.66 -6.52
N ASP A 361 4.06 26.60 -6.02
CA ASP A 361 5.39 26.33 -5.43
C ASP A 361 5.36 25.74 -4.01
N PHE A 362 4.17 25.38 -3.47
CA PHE A 362 3.99 24.89 -2.10
C PHE A 362 4.27 23.39 -1.89
N ASP A 363 4.42 22.62 -2.97
CA ASP A 363 4.59 21.17 -2.90
C ASP A 363 6.09 20.76 -2.97
N PHE A 364 6.48 19.70 -2.23
CA PHE A 364 7.66 18.83 -2.46
C PHE A 364 9.07 19.22 -1.89
N ASN A 365 9.84 18.24 -1.33
CA ASN A 365 10.42 18.15 0.04
C ASN A 365 11.47 16.88 0.09
N TYR A 366 12.28 16.49 1.10
CA TYR A 366 13.42 15.46 1.00
C TYR A 366 13.33 13.84 1.01
N PHE A 367 12.70 13.05 1.91
CA PHE A 367 12.85 11.57 2.07
C PHE A 367 11.88 10.71 1.24
N GLY A 368 10.82 11.25 0.65
CA GLY A 368 10.10 10.59 -0.45
C GLY A 368 11.05 10.37 -1.62
N PHE A 369 11.87 11.38 -1.92
CA PHE A 369 13.05 11.22 -2.79
C PHE A 369 14.08 10.22 -2.20
N LYS A 370 14.43 10.24 -0.90
CA LYS A 370 15.29 9.17 -0.33
C LYS A 370 14.65 7.77 -0.33
N THR A 371 13.33 7.64 -0.36
CA THR A 371 12.62 6.36 -0.53
C THR A 371 12.80 5.86 -1.96
N LEU A 372 12.69 6.74 -2.95
CA LEU A 372 13.08 6.43 -4.33
C LEU A 372 14.56 6.03 -4.40
N GLU A 373 15.47 6.85 -3.90
CA GLU A 373 16.93 6.63 -3.89
C GLU A 373 17.34 5.30 -3.24
N ARG A 374 16.70 4.93 -2.13
CA ARG A 374 17.00 3.70 -1.37
C ARG A 374 16.43 2.43 -2.01
N SER A 375 15.33 2.51 -2.74
CA SER A 375 14.55 1.30 -3.09
C SER A 375 14.03 1.23 -4.52
N TYR A 376 13.76 2.33 -5.20
CA TYR A 376 13.12 2.34 -6.52
C TYR A 376 14.09 2.67 -7.67
N LEU A 377 14.99 3.64 -7.47
CA LEU A 377 15.98 4.03 -8.48
C LEU A 377 17.00 2.91 -8.66
N ARG A 378 17.16 2.45 -9.91
CA ARG A 378 18.06 1.33 -10.23
C ARG A 378 19.53 1.71 -10.00
N ARG A 379 20.31 0.69 -9.66
CA ARG A 379 21.72 0.79 -9.29
C ARG A 379 22.56 -0.19 -10.11
N ILE A 380 23.75 0.27 -10.50
CA ILE A 380 24.84 -0.55 -11.07
C ILE A 380 25.99 -0.50 -10.08
N ASN A 381 26.52 -1.66 -9.68
CA ASN A 381 27.64 -1.77 -8.72
C ASN A 381 27.40 -0.92 -7.44
N ASN A 382 26.17 -0.96 -6.91
CA ASN A 382 25.63 -0.15 -5.80
C ASN A 382 25.50 1.37 -6.03
N VAL A 383 26.09 1.94 -7.08
CA VAL A 383 25.91 3.35 -7.50
C VAL A 383 24.54 3.51 -8.17
N ILE A 384 23.84 4.62 -7.91
CA ILE A 384 22.54 4.93 -8.51
C ILE A 384 22.76 5.46 -9.92
N VAL A 385 21.98 4.96 -10.90
CA VAL A 385 22.10 5.38 -12.31
C VAL A 385 20.84 6.06 -12.84
N GLU A 386 19.67 5.76 -12.28
CA GLU A 386 18.41 6.43 -12.62
C GLU A 386 18.16 7.70 -11.80
N ARG A 387 17.64 8.73 -12.47
CA ARG A 387 16.88 9.82 -11.84
C ARG A 387 15.39 9.44 -11.69
N PRO A 388 14.59 10.11 -10.85
CA PRO A 388 13.16 9.87 -10.75
C PRO A 388 12.44 9.96 -12.11
N GLN A 389 12.73 10.96 -12.96
CA GLN A 389 12.16 11.00 -14.32
C GLN A 389 12.50 9.77 -15.17
N HIS A 390 13.74 9.25 -15.08
CA HIS A 390 14.14 8.05 -15.83
C HIS A 390 13.35 6.82 -15.40
N MET A 391 13.13 6.67 -14.09
CA MET A 391 12.31 5.59 -13.54
C MET A 391 10.85 5.71 -14.03
N LEU A 392 10.28 6.92 -14.04
CA LEU A 392 8.91 7.14 -14.54
C LEU A 392 8.77 6.92 -16.05
N MET A 393 9.74 7.37 -16.86
CA MET A 393 9.74 7.12 -18.31
C MET A 393 9.92 5.63 -18.63
N ARG A 394 10.81 4.93 -17.91
CA ARG A 394 10.92 3.46 -17.99
C ARG A 394 9.61 2.77 -17.63
N VAL A 395 8.91 3.23 -16.59
CA VAL A 395 7.62 2.66 -16.19
C VAL A 395 6.58 2.85 -17.31
N ALA A 396 6.52 4.03 -17.92
CA ALA A 396 5.60 4.29 -19.02
C ALA A 396 5.93 3.43 -20.27
N VAL A 397 7.16 3.45 -20.77
CA VAL A 397 7.57 2.61 -21.92
C VAL A 397 7.38 1.12 -21.60
N GLY A 398 7.67 0.69 -20.37
CA GLY A 398 7.46 -0.68 -19.89
C GLY A 398 5.99 -1.12 -19.72
N ILE A 399 5.02 -0.21 -19.86
CA ILE A 399 3.58 -0.48 -19.88
C ILE A 399 3.02 -0.36 -21.31
N HIS A 400 3.49 0.62 -22.08
CA HIS A 400 2.89 0.99 -23.37
C HIS A 400 3.61 0.42 -24.59
N GLY A 401 4.84 -0.06 -24.43
CA GLY A 401 5.65 -0.65 -25.51
C GLY A 401 5.90 0.35 -26.62
N GLU A 402 5.64 -0.07 -27.87
CA GLU A 402 5.81 0.76 -29.07
C GLU A 402 4.82 1.95 -29.16
N ASN A 403 3.76 1.99 -28.34
CA ASN A 403 2.88 3.16 -28.29
C ASN A 403 3.51 4.28 -27.44
N ILE A 404 4.40 5.04 -28.07
CA ILE A 404 5.12 6.17 -27.48
C ILE A 404 4.17 7.33 -27.12
N ASP A 405 3.02 7.47 -27.78
CA ASP A 405 2.06 8.55 -27.51
C ASP A 405 1.38 8.36 -26.15
N ASP A 406 0.82 7.16 -25.89
CA ASP A 406 0.33 6.79 -24.56
C ASP A 406 1.47 6.83 -23.52
N ALA A 407 2.70 6.44 -23.90
CA ALA A 407 3.84 6.42 -22.97
C ALA A 407 4.19 7.83 -22.49
N ILE A 408 4.19 8.82 -23.38
CA ILE A 408 4.44 10.22 -23.02
C ILE A 408 3.27 10.77 -22.19
N GLU A 409 2.01 10.48 -22.53
CA GLU A 409 0.84 10.87 -21.73
C GLU A 409 0.91 10.30 -20.30
N THR A 410 1.23 9.00 -20.18
CA THR A 410 1.43 8.34 -18.89
C THR A 410 2.62 8.90 -18.12
N TYR A 411 3.75 9.16 -18.79
CA TYR A 411 4.92 9.80 -18.15
C TYR A 411 4.57 11.20 -17.63
N ASP A 412 3.91 12.04 -18.44
CA ASP A 412 3.49 13.39 -18.02
C ASP A 412 2.56 13.31 -16.81
N LEU A 413 1.53 12.44 -16.83
CA LEU A 413 0.60 12.32 -15.71
C LEU A 413 1.22 11.71 -14.43
N LEU A 414 2.19 10.79 -14.56
CA LEU A 414 2.93 10.22 -13.44
C LEU A 414 3.91 11.22 -12.82
N SER A 415 4.65 11.98 -13.64
CA SER A 415 5.65 12.95 -13.17
C SER A 415 5.00 14.24 -12.66
N GLU A 416 3.84 14.62 -13.19
CA GLU A 416 2.95 15.62 -12.57
C GLU A 416 2.14 15.07 -11.38
N LYS A 417 2.27 13.77 -11.06
CA LYS A 417 1.69 13.10 -9.88
C LYS A 417 0.16 13.07 -9.78
N TRP A 418 -0.56 13.08 -10.89
CA TRP A 418 -2.02 12.91 -10.88
C TRP A 418 -2.44 11.53 -10.35
N PHE A 419 -1.60 10.53 -10.56
CA PHE A 419 -1.71 9.19 -9.99
C PHE A 419 -0.31 8.57 -9.83
N THR A 420 -0.24 7.37 -9.24
CA THR A 420 0.93 6.51 -9.35
C THR A 420 0.55 5.04 -9.41
N HIS A 421 1.31 4.25 -10.17
CA HIS A 421 1.22 2.78 -10.14
C HIS A 421 1.75 2.21 -8.82
N ALA A 422 1.34 0.98 -8.51
CA ALA A 422 1.81 0.29 -7.31
C ALA A 422 3.30 -0.08 -7.37
N THR A 423 3.85 -0.37 -6.19
CA THR A 423 5.28 -0.58 -5.95
C THR A 423 5.96 -1.60 -6.89
N PRO A 424 5.37 -2.78 -7.21
CA PRO A 424 6.01 -3.74 -8.12
C PRO A 424 6.09 -3.24 -9.56
N THR A 425 5.08 -2.49 -10.04
CA THR A 425 5.12 -1.81 -11.34
C THR A 425 6.27 -0.81 -11.40
N LEU A 426 6.38 0.08 -10.41
CA LEU A 426 7.45 1.08 -10.33
C LEU A 426 8.86 0.43 -10.31
N PHE A 427 9.00 -0.68 -9.58
CA PHE A 427 10.23 -1.46 -9.60
C PHE A 427 10.51 -2.09 -10.96
N ASN A 428 9.57 -2.87 -11.50
CA ASN A 428 9.88 -3.93 -12.48
C ASN A 428 9.40 -3.65 -13.92
N ALA A 429 8.57 -2.63 -14.17
CA ALA A 429 8.23 -2.23 -15.53
C ALA A 429 9.49 -1.92 -16.35
N GLY A 430 9.54 -2.42 -17.58
CA GLY A 430 10.70 -2.34 -18.49
C GLY A 430 11.90 -3.24 -18.15
N THR A 431 11.84 -4.05 -17.09
CA THR A 431 12.97 -4.91 -16.68
C THR A 431 12.89 -6.32 -17.29
N THR A 432 14.01 -7.06 -17.25
CA THR A 432 14.09 -8.45 -17.78
C THR A 432 13.07 -9.43 -17.18
N LYS A 433 12.44 -9.10 -16.04
CA LYS A 433 11.28 -9.82 -15.48
C LYS A 433 10.27 -8.83 -14.90
N ALA A 434 9.44 -8.26 -15.77
CA ALA A 434 8.40 -7.29 -15.44
C ALA A 434 7.22 -7.89 -14.65
N GLN A 435 7.46 -8.39 -13.44
CA GLN A 435 6.42 -8.79 -12.50
C GLN A 435 5.87 -7.51 -11.84
N MET A 436 4.63 -7.14 -12.19
CA MET A 436 4.01 -5.86 -11.87
C MET A 436 2.75 -6.00 -11.00
N ALA A 437 2.12 -7.17 -10.97
CA ALA A 437 1.00 -7.45 -10.07
C ALA A 437 1.40 -7.38 -8.58
N SER A 438 0.50 -6.93 -7.71
CA SER A 438 0.83 -6.61 -6.30
C SER A 438 0.39 -7.64 -5.28
N CYS A 439 -0.72 -8.32 -5.53
CA CYS A 439 -1.27 -9.36 -4.66
C CYS A 439 -1.79 -10.53 -5.49
N TYR A 440 -1.80 -11.70 -4.86
CA TYR A 440 -2.32 -12.94 -5.41
C TYR A 440 -3.32 -13.55 -4.41
N LEU A 441 -4.41 -14.12 -4.90
CA LEU A 441 -5.37 -14.86 -4.07
C LEU A 441 -5.35 -16.33 -4.49
N LEU A 442 -5.36 -17.22 -3.50
CA LEU A 442 -5.40 -18.67 -3.70
C LEU A 442 -6.53 -19.26 -2.87
N THR A 443 -7.22 -20.25 -3.43
CA THR A 443 -7.75 -21.35 -2.62
C THR A 443 -6.66 -22.41 -2.48
N MET A 444 -6.66 -23.12 -1.36
CA MET A 444 -5.98 -24.40 -1.23
C MET A 444 -6.42 -25.34 -2.37
N CYS A 445 -5.48 -26.08 -2.97
CA CYS A 445 -5.77 -26.95 -4.11
C CYS A 445 -6.72 -28.12 -3.77
N ASP A 446 -6.52 -28.75 -2.61
CA ASP A 446 -7.26 -29.93 -2.13
C ASP A 446 -6.98 -30.21 -0.63
N ASP A 447 -7.83 -30.99 0.05
CA ASP A 447 -7.67 -31.50 1.42
C ASP A 447 -6.75 -32.76 1.43
N SER A 448 -5.57 -32.64 0.83
CA SER A 448 -4.55 -33.68 0.70
C SER A 448 -3.14 -33.13 0.92
N ILE A 449 -2.16 -33.99 1.22
CA ILE A 449 -0.76 -33.56 1.38
C ILE A 449 -0.23 -32.98 0.06
N GLU A 450 -0.60 -33.60 -1.05
CA GLU A 450 -0.29 -33.18 -2.42
C GLU A 450 -0.88 -31.78 -2.70
N GLY A 451 -2.16 -31.56 -2.37
CA GLY A 451 -2.82 -30.26 -2.51
C GLY A 451 -2.20 -29.17 -1.63
N ILE A 452 -1.87 -29.50 -0.38
CA ILE A 452 -1.21 -28.59 0.58
C ILE A 452 0.19 -28.20 0.09
N PHE A 453 1.01 -29.16 -0.34
CA PHE A 453 2.39 -28.90 -0.75
C PHE A 453 2.48 -28.23 -2.13
N GLU A 454 1.56 -28.48 -3.06
CA GLU A 454 1.45 -27.68 -4.30
C GLU A 454 1.03 -26.24 -3.99
N THR A 455 0.07 -26.03 -3.09
CA THR A 455 -0.32 -24.68 -2.63
C THR A 455 0.85 -23.95 -1.96
N LEU A 456 1.63 -24.66 -1.14
CA LEU A 456 2.84 -24.14 -0.52
C LEU A 456 3.93 -23.80 -1.56
N ARG A 457 4.11 -24.64 -2.59
CA ARG A 457 5.03 -24.38 -3.71
C ARG A 457 4.63 -23.12 -4.50
N ARG A 458 3.33 -22.97 -4.80
CA ARG A 458 2.76 -21.78 -5.44
C ARG A 458 3.02 -20.52 -4.60
N CYS A 459 2.75 -20.58 -3.29
CA CYS A 459 3.01 -19.47 -2.36
C CYS A 459 4.51 -19.10 -2.30
N ALA A 460 5.41 -20.09 -2.24
CA ALA A 460 6.85 -19.86 -2.28
C ALA A 460 7.31 -19.20 -3.60
N ILE A 461 6.75 -19.63 -4.74
CA ILE A 461 7.04 -19.04 -6.06
C ILE A 461 6.54 -17.60 -6.15
N ILE A 462 5.36 -17.28 -5.61
CA ILE A 462 4.83 -15.91 -5.55
C ILE A 462 5.69 -15.04 -4.62
N SER A 463 5.96 -15.49 -3.39
CA SER A 463 6.76 -14.73 -2.41
C SER A 463 8.17 -14.44 -2.90
N LYS A 464 8.79 -15.37 -3.65
CA LYS A 464 10.10 -15.18 -4.30
C LYS A 464 10.09 -13.99 -5.27
N ASN A 465 8.95 -13.71 -5.91
CA ASN A 465 8.76 -12.59 -6.82
C ASN A 465 8.04 -11.40 -6.14
N ALA A 466 8.09 -11.32 -4.80
CA ALA A 466 7.60 -10.21 -3.98
C ALA A 466 6.08 -9.94 -3.97
N GLY A 467 5.25 -10.87 -4.46
CA GLY A 467 3.79 -10.77 -4.34
C GLY A 467 3.29 -11.05 -2.91
N GLY A 468 2.34 -10.23 -2.43
CA GLY A 468 1.55 -10.54 -1.24
C GLY A 468 0.50 -11.61 -1.52
N ILE A 469 0.12 -12.41 -0.52
CA ILE A 469 -0.80 -13.56 -0.69
C ILE A 469 -2.01 -13.44 0.23
N GLY A 470 -3.20 -13.71 -0.31
CA GLY A 470 -4.36 -14.21 0.42
C GLY A 470 -4.57 -15.70 0.13
N LEU A 471 -4.87 -16.51 1.14
CA LEU A 471 -5.06 -17.96 1.01
C LEU A 471 -6.30 -18.44 1.79
N ALA A 472 -7.31 -18.96 1.10
CA ALA A 472 -8.42 -19.68 1.73
C ALA A 472 -7.96 -21.06 2.23
N VAL A 473 -8.25 -21.38 3.49
CA VAL A 473 -7.86 -22.64 4.15
C VAL A 473 -9.04 -23.46 4.70
N SER A 474 -10.28 -22.98 4.55
CA SER A 474 -11.51 -23.57 5.11
C SER A 474 -11.86 -24.99 4.62
N CYS A 475 -11.19 -25.52 3.58
CA CYS A 475 -11.39 -26.88 3.11
C CYS A 475 -10.59 -27.93 3.89
N ILE A 476 -9.54 -27.53 4.61
CA ILE A 476 -8.61 -28.46 5.27
C ILE A 476 -9.29 -29.13 6.46
N ARG A 477 -9.19 -30.45 6.56
CA ARG A 477 -9.83 -31.22 7.63
C ARG A 477 -9.30 -30.83 9.02
N ALA A 478 -10.24 -30.47 9.90
CA ALA A 478 -9.98 -30.09 11.28
C ALA A 478 -9.28 -31.19 12.10
N ASN A 479 -8.70 -30.80 13.23
CA ASN A 479 -8.03 -31.68 14.19
C ASN A 479 -8.90 -32.89 14.59
N GLY A 480 -8.28 -34.05 14.78
CA GLY A 480 -8.92 -35.32 15.13
C GLY A 480 -9.65 -36.02 13.98
N SER A 481 -9.68 -35.44 12.78
CA SER A 481 -10.38 -36.01 11.61
C SER A 481 -9.63 -37.17 10.98
N TYR A 482 -10.35 -38.21 10.53
CA TYR A 482 -9.78 -39.45 10.03
C TYR A 482 -8.96 -39.26 8.73
N ILE A 483 -7.97 -40.14 8.54
CA ILE A 483 -7.13 -40.20 7.33
C ILE A 483 -7.11 -41.65 6.84
N GLU A 484 -7.89 -41.93 5.81
CA GLU A 484 -8.17 -43.28 5.28
C GLU A 484 -6.90 -44.03 4.82
N GLY A 485 -5.94 -43.35 4.20
CA GLY A 485 -4.69 -43.97 3.73
C GLY A 485 -3.64 -44.27 4.81
N THR A 486 -3.71 -43.64 5.98
CA THR A 486 -2.72 -43.82 7.07
C THR A 486 -3.31 -44.45 8.32
N ASN A 487 -4.64 -44.65 8.36
CA ASN A 487 -5.42 -45.00 9.55
C ASN A 487 -5.20 -44.02 10.74
N GLY A 488 -4.73 -42.81 10.45
CA GLY A 488 -4.38 -41.78 11.42
C GLY A 488 -5.50 -40.75 11.68
N ARG A 489 -5.13 -39.69 12.38
CA ARG A 489 -5.94 -38.48 12.56
C ARG A 489 -5.16 -37.24 12.13
N SER A 490 -5.86 -36.25 11.61
CA SER A 490 -5.31 -34.93 11.28
C SER A 490 -4.98 -34.16 12.55
N ASP A 491 -3.85 -33.45 12.56
CA ASP A 491 -3.50 -32.47 13.61
C ASP A 491 -4.14 -31.09 13.35
N GLY A 492 -4.88 -30.93 12.24
CA GLY A 492 -5.66 -29.73 11.90
C GLY A 492 -4.89 -28.62 11.17
N VAL A 493 -5.51 -27.44 11.13
CA VAL A 493 -5.04 -26.27 10.37
C VAL A 493 -3.78 -25.64 10.97
N LEU A 494 -3.66 -25.57 12.30
CA LEU A 494 -2.57 -24.82 12.96
C LEU A 494 -1.15 -25.39 12.68
N PRO A 495 -0.91 -26.72 12.68
CA PRO A 495 0.37 -27.28 12.24
C PRO A 495 0.70 -26.98 10.77
N MET A 496 -0.29 -27.02 9.87
CA MET A 496 -0.13 -26.59 8.48
C MET A 496 0.27 -25.11 8.41
N MET A 497 -0.40 -24.22 9.14
CA MET A 497 -0.03 -22.79 9.22
C MET A 497 1.44 -22.60 9.60
N ARG A 498 2.00 -23.42 10.50
CA ARG A 498 3.41 -23.32 10.88
C ARG A 498 4.38 -23.68 9.75
N VAL A 499 4.00 -24.57 8.83
CA VAL A 499 4.78 -24.83 7.60
C VAL A 499 4.76 -23.59 6.69
N PHE A 500 3.58 -23.01 6.44
CA PHE A 500 3.46 -21.77 5.65
C PHE A 500 4.22 -20.59 6.30
N ASN A 501 4.19 -20.46 7.62
CA ASN A 501 4.92 -19.45 8.40
C ASN A 501 6.45 -19.58 8.18
N ASN A 502 6.97 -20.79 8.27
CA ASN A 502 8.40 -21.05 8.07
C ASN A 502 8.84 -20.78 6.62
N VAL A 503 7.99 -21.10 5.63
CA VAL A 503 8.25 -20.76 4.22
C VAL A 503 8.19 -19.24 3.99
N ALA A 504 7.27 -18.51 4.62
CA ALA A 504 7.20 -17.04 4.54
C ALA A 504 8.48 -16.36 5.08
N ARG A 505 9.03 -16.87 6.19
CA ARG A 505 10.32 -16.42 6.76
C ARG A 505 11.52 -16.76 5.86
N TYR A 506 11.51 -17.95 5.25
CA TYR A 506 12.59 -18.43 4.39
C TYR A 506 12.63 -17.68 3.05
N VAL A 507 11.49 -17.51 2.38
CA VAL A 507 11.39 -16.85 1.07
C VAL A 507 11.24 -15.32 1.24
N ASN A 508 12.24 -14.72 1.90
CA ASN A 508 12.29 -13.30 2.29
C ASN A 508 12.88 -12.36 1.21
N GLN A 509 12.64 -12.66 -0.06
CA GLN A 509 13.00 -11.78 -1.20
C GLN A 509 14.50 -11.40 -1.25
N GLY A 510 15.39 -12.30 -0.79
CA GLY A 510 16.82 -12.04 -0.68
C GLY A 510 17.17 -11.07 0.46
N GLY A 511 16.52 -11.20 1.61
CA GLY A 511 16.71 -10.33 2.78
C GLY A 511 16.01 -8.97 2.69
N LYS A 512 15.27 -8.68 1.61
CA LYS A 512 14.62 -7.37 1.41
C LYS A 512 13.34 -7.19 2.24
N ARG A 513 12.47 -8.20 2.25
CA ARG A 513 11.20 -8.25 3.02
C ARG A 513 10.81 -9.72 3.26
N PRO A 514 10.37 -10.11 4.47
CA PRO A 514 9.71 -11.41 4.66
C PRO A 514 8.51 -11.60 3.71
N GLY A 515 8.18 -12.85 3.40
CA GLY A 515 6.87 -13.16 2.81
C GLY A 515 5.75 -12.80 3.77
N ALA A 516 4.62 -12.30 3.25
CA ALA A 516 3.47 -11.90 4.04
C ALA A 516 2.21 -12.53 3.44
N TYR A 517 1.61 -13.47 4.15
CA TYR A 517 0.42 -14.20 3.71
C TYR A 517 -0.72 -13.95 4.71
N ALA A 518 -1.89 -13.55 4.21
CA ALA A 518 -3.13 -13.60 4.96
C ALA A 518 -3.82 -14.95 4.72
N LEU A 519 -4.20 -15.64 5.79
CA LEU A 519 -4.93 -16.91 5.72
C LEU A 519 -6.37 -16.66 6.14
N TYR A 520 -7.32 -17.19 5.35
CA TYR A 520 -8.75 -16.96 5.50
C TYR A 520 -9.44 -18.24 5.96
N LEU A 521 -10.14 -18.15 7.10
CA LEU A 521 -10.89 -19.25 7.69
C LEU A 521 -12.34 -18.79 7.97
N GLU A 522 -13.32 -19.66 7.69
CA GLU A 522 -14.72 -19.41 8.03
C GLU A 522 -15.01 -19.79 9.51
N PRO A 523 -15.83 -19.02 10.25
CA PRO A 523 -15.99 -19.20 11.71
C PRO A 523 -16.73 -20.47 12.13
N TRP A 524 -17.26 -21.27 11.20
CA TRP A 524 -17.78 -22.62 11.50
C TRP A 524 -16.68 -23.68 11.58
N HIS A 525 -15.45 -23.40 11.15
CA HIS A 525 -14.40 -24.41 11.14
C HIS A 525 -14.00 -24.84 12.56
N ALA A 526 -13.83 -26.15 12.81
CA ALA A 526 -13.63 -26.65 14.17
C ALA A 526 -12.32 -26.22 14.86
N ASP A 527 -11.26 -25.90 14.09
CA ASP A 527 -9.98 -25.37 14.62
C ASP A 527 -9.98 -23.83 14.79
N ILE A 528 -11.15 -23.17 14.79
CA ILE A 528 -11.24 -21.70 14.78
C ILE A 528 -10.61 -21.03 16.02
N PHE A 529 -10.66 -21.65 17.20
CA PHE A 529 -10.08 -21.07 18.42
C PHE A 529 -8.54 -21.09 18.35
N GLU A 530 -7.96 -22.21 17.91
CA GLU A 530 -6.53 -22.39 17.66
C GLU A 530 -6.01 -21.43 16.59
N PHE A 531 -6.82 -21.15 15.56
CA PHE A 531 -6.53 -20.16 14.51
C PHE A 531 -6.49 -18.72 15.04
N LEU A 532 -7.45 -18.33 15.88
CA LEU A 532 -7.47 -17.00 16.53
C LEU A 532 -6.26 -16.78 17.46
N ASP A 533 -5.77 -17.85 18.08
CA ASP A 533 -4.62 -17.82 18.98
C ASP A 533 -3.26 -17.72 18.25
N ALA A 534 -3.21 -17.99 16.95
CA ALA A 534 -1.97 -18.21 16.20
C ALA A 534 -0.98 -17.02 16.20
N ARG A 535 -1.47 -15.77 16.31
CA ARG A 535 -0.62 -14.56 16.38
C ARG A 535 -0.30 -14.07 17.79
N LYS A 536 -0.88 -14.65 18.84
CA LYS A 536 -0.72 -14.16 20.22
C LYS A 536 0.74 -14.16 20.66
N ASN A 537 1.12 -13.15 21.44
CA ASN A 537 2.50 -13.00 21.86
C ASN A 537 2.87 -14.08 22.89
N THR A 538 1.96 -14.34 23.83
CA THR A 538 2.09 -15.35 24.89
C THR A 538 1.59 -16.73 24.46
N GLY A 539 1.88 -17.75 25.27
CA GLY A 539 1.53 -19.14 25.02
C GLY A 539 2.66 -19.93 24.35
N ALA A 540 2.40 -21.21 24.10
CA ALA A 540 3.41 -22.19 23.68
C ALA A 540 3.75 -22.06 22.17
N GLU A 541 5.04 -22.03 21.85
CA GLU A 541 5.55 -21.64 20.51
C GLU A 541 5.18 -22.66 19.41
N GLU A 542 4.96 -23.93 19.77
CA GLU A 542 4.47 -24.94 18.84
C GLU A 542 3.03 -24.71 18.35
N LYS A 543 2.33 -23.74 18.97
CA LYS A 543 0.98 -23.28 18.63
C LYS A 543 0.94 -21.85 18.09
N ARG A 544 2.04 -21.35 17.51
CA ARG A 544 2.16 -19.96 17.04
C ARG A 544 2.68 -19.86 15.60
N ALA A 545 2.18 -18.87 14.87
CA ALA A 545 2.49 -18.54 13.48
C ALA A 545 2.46 -17.00 13.28
N ARG A 546 3.33 -16.29 14.01
CA ARG A 546 3.31 -14.81 14.12
C ARG A 546 3.78 -14.06 12.87
N ASP A 547 4.31 -14.76 11.86
CA ASP A 547 4.67 -14.18 10.55
C ASP A 547 3.50 -14.23 9.55
N LEU A 548 2.41 -14.95 9.87
CA LEU A 548 1.18 -15.02 9.08
C LEU A 548 0.08 -14.11 9.65
N PHE A 549 -0.87 -13.69 8.82
CA PHE A 549 -1.99 -12.82 9.21
C PHE A 549 -3.32 -13.60 9.17
N PRO A 550 -4.02 -13.81 10.29
CA PRO A 550 -5.32 -14.47 10.28
C PRO A 550 -6.40 -13.48 9.82
N ALA A 551 -7.33 -13.97 9.00
CA ALA A 551 -8.50 -13.25 8.53
C ALA A 551 -9.73 -14.16 8.62
N LEU A 552 -10.89 -13.58 8.94
CA LEU A 552 -12.14 -14.30 8.97
C LEU A 552 -12.96 -14.01 7.71
N TRP A 553 -13.52 -15.08 7.15
CA TRP A 553 -14.47 -15.04 6.04
C TRP A 553 -15.85 -15.39 6.61
N ILE A 554 -16.64 -14.37 6.94
CA ILE A 554 -17.77 -14.50 7.88
C ILE A 554 -19.10 -14.59 7.10
N PRO A 555 -19.85 -15.70 7.19
CA PRO A 555 -21.23 -15.75 6.71
C PRO A 555 -22.16 -14.96 7.64
N ASP A 556 -23.19 -14.35 7.08
CA ASP A 556 -24.18 -13.54 7.80
C ASP A 556 -24.92 -14.36 8.87
N LEU A 557 -25.05 -15.68 8.69
CA LEU A 557 -25.61 -16.57 9.72
C LEU A 557 -24.86 -16.47 11.04
N PHE A 558 -23.53 -16.37 11.01
CA PHE A 558 -22.74 -16.22 12.24
C PHE A 558 -23.10 -14.91 12.94
N MET A 559 -23.13 -13.80 12.20
CA MET A 559 -23.48 -12.49 12.74
C MET A 559 -24.91 -12.48 13.33
N ARG A 560 -25.89 -13.07 12.62
CA ARG A 560 -27.27 -13.24 13.10
C ARG A 560 -27.35 -14.09 14.37
N ARG A 561 -26.65 -15.24 14.41
CA ARG A 561 -26.61 -16.14 15.59
C ARG A 561 -25.91 -15.47 16.79
N VAL A 562 -24.88 -14.64 16.57
CA VAL A 562 -24.23 -13.86 17.64
C VAL A 562 -25.19 -12.80 18.20
N GLU A 563 -25.91 -12.07 17.35
CA GLU A 563 -26.87 -11.05 17.79
C GLU A 563 -28.06 -11.67 18.54
N ALA A 564 -28.60 -12.79 18.05
CA ALA A 564 -29.70 -13.52 18.70
C ALA A 564 -29.27 -14.28 19.99
N ASN A 565 -27.98 -14.32 20.33
CA ASN A 565 -27.42 -15.18 21.38
C ASN A 565 -27.77 -16.66 21.17
N ASP A 566 -27.70 -17.14 19.93
CA ASP A 566 -28.02 -18.51 19.56
C ASP A 566 -26.84 -19.48 19.71
N LYS A 567 -27.09 -20.74 19.36
CA LYS A 567 -26.07 -21.78 19.19
C LYS A 567 -25.27 -21.57 17.90
N TRP A 568 -24.02 -21.99 17.90
CA TRP A 568 -23.17 -22.09 16.72
C TRP A 568 -22.46 -23.44 16.72
N THR A 569 -22.60 -24.20 15.65
CA THR A 569 -21.99 -25.52 15.49
C THR A 569 -20.69 -25.43 14.70
N LEU A 570 -19.63 -25.90 15.35
CA LEU A 570 -18.33 -26.09 14.72
C LEU A 570 -18.31 -27.40 13.94
N MET A 571 -17.79 -27.36 12.72
CA MET A 571 -17.85 -28.43 11.73
C MET A 571 -16.47 -28.72 11.13
N CYS A 572 -16.30 -29.93 10.59
CA CYS A 572 -15.12 -30.30 9.81
C CYS A 572 -15.51 -30.39 8.32
N PRO A 573 -14.80 -29.72 7.38
CA PRO A 573 -15.15 -29.70 5.96
C PRO A 573 -15.13 -31.08 5.30
N HIS A 574 -14.36 -32.02 5.86
CA HIS A 574 -14.31 -33.41 5.40
C HIS A 574 -15.65 -34.16 5.62
N GLN A 575 -16.41 -33.79 6.66
CA GLN A 575 -17.73 -34.34 6.97
C GLN A 575 -18.84 -33.45 6.40
N CYS A 576 -18.78 -32.15 6.71
CA CYS A 576 -19.72 -31.13 6.27
C CYS A 576 -19.20 -30.47 4.98
N LYS A 577 -19.26 -31.23 3.89
CA LYS A 577 -18.67 -30.86 2.59
C LYS A 577 -19.39 -29.64 1.98
N HIS A 578 -18.70 -28.98 1.05
CA HIS A 578 -19.22 -27.87 0.22
C HIS A 578 -19.63 -26.58 0.93
N LEU A 579 -19.63 -26.47 2.27
CA LEU A 579 -19.97 -25.24 3.00
C LEU A 579 -19.19 -23.99 2.55
N GLN A 580 -17.91 -24.13 2.21
CA GLN A 580 -17.14 -22.98 1.68
C GLN A 580 -17.60 -22.56 0.27
N ASN A 581 -18.11 -23.51 -0.53
CA ASN A 581 -18.45 -23.34 -1.94
C ASN A 581 -19.83 -22.67 -2.14
N VAL A 582 -20.58 -22.42 -1.07
CA VAL A 582 -21.92 -21.81 -1.09
C VAL A 582 -21.97 -20.58 -0.16
N TRP A 583 -22.90 -19.66 -0.41
CA TRP A 583 -23.04 -18.41 0.35
C TRP A 583 -24.52 -18.02 0.51
N GLY A 584 -24.82 -17.05 1.39
CA GLY A 584 -26.17 -16.56 1.64
C GLY A 584 -27.15 -17.69 2.04
N LYS A 585 -28.34 -17.69 1.44
CA LYS A 585 -29.38 -18.69 1.78
C LYS A 585 -28.95 -20.14 1.51
N GLU A 586 -28.15 -20.38 0.47
CA GLU A 586 -27.67 -21.75 0.17
C GLU A 586 -26.68 -22.24 1.24
N PHE A 587 -25.86 -21.33 1.78
CA PHE A 587 -25.06 -21.61 2.98
C PHE A 587 -25.95 -21.86 4.21
N ASP A 588 -26.96 -21.01 4.43
CA ASP A 588 -27.87 -21.11 5.58
C ASP A 588 -28.57 -22.48 5.63
N ASP A 589 -29.17 -22.89 4.50
CA ASP A 589 -29.89 -24.15 4.35
C ASP A 589 -28.96 -25.37 4.50
N LEU A 590 -27.77 -25.33 3.88
CA LEU A 590 -26.79 -26.41 3.97
C LEU A 590 -26.22 -26.56 5.39
N TYR A 591 -25.93 -25.44 6.05
CA TYR A 591 -25.40 -25.42 7.41
C TYR A 591 -26.43 -25.92 8.43
N THR A 592 -27.67 -25.43 8.36
CA THR A 592 -28.74 -25.90 9.27
C THR A 592 -29.06 -27.38 9.08
N ARG A 593 -29.08 -27.88 7.84
CA ARG A 593 -29.19 -29.32 7.57
C ARG A 593 -28.07 -30.13 8.24
N TYR A 594 -26.83 -29.63 8.26
CA TYR A 594 -25.72 -30.30 8.96
C TYR A 594 -25.76 -30.17 10.49
N GLU A 595 -26.45 -29.17 11.05
CA GLU A 595 -26.82 -29.13 12.48
C GLU A 595 -27.89 -30.19 12.79
N GLU A 596 -28.91 -30.33 11.94
CA GLU A 596 -30.02 -31.30 12.08
C GLU A 596 -29.57 -32.77 11.90
N GLU A 597 -28.70 -33.04 10.92
CA GLU A 597 -28.07 -34.35 10.69
C GLU A 597 -27.03 -34.72 11.78
N GLY A 598 -26.74 -33.80 12.71
CA GLY A 598 -25.82 -34.05 13.83
C GLY A 598 -24.34 -34.20 13.41
N LEU A 599 -23.95 -33.71 12.24
CA LEU A 599 -22.58 -33.87 11.69
C LEU A 599 -21.55 -32.89 12.28
N GLY A 600 -21.98 -32.01 13.19
CA GLY A 600 -21.13 -31.08 13.92
C GLY A 600 -20.10 -31.76 14.83
N ARG A 601 -18.94 -31.12 14.99
CA ARG A 601 -17.89 -31.49 15.97
C ARG A 601 -18.22 -31.04 17.38
N ARG A 602 -18.72 -29.82 17.54
CA ARG A 602 -19.03 -29.19 18.83
C ARG A 602 -19.99 -28.03 18.63
N THR A 603 -21.11 -28.01 19.35
CA THR A 603 -22.02 -26.86 19.38
C THR A 603 -21.74 -26.00 20.60
N ILE A 604 -21.49 -24.71 20.39
CA ILE A 604 -21.18 -23.69 21.39
C ILE A 604 -22.26 -22.60 21.39
N LYS A 605 -22.14 -21.58 22.25
CA LYS A 605 -22.85 -20.31 22.04
C LYS A 605 -22.12 -19.47 20.99
N ALA A 606 -22.85 -18.83 20.08
CA ALA A 606 -22.23 -17.99 19.05
C ALA A 606 -21.39 -16.84 19.66
N GLN A 607 -21.88 -16.26 20.77
CA GLN A 607 -21.19 -15.21 21.52
C GLN A 607 -19.86 -15.66 22.18
N GLU A 608 -19.68 -16.95 22.47
CA GLU A 608 -18.43 -17.51 23.01
C GLU A 608 -17.28 -17.32 22.00
N LEU A 609 -17.53 -17.70 20.74
CA LEU A 609 -16.59 -17.47 19.65
C LEU A 609 -16.44 -15.97 19.34
N TRP A 610 -17.52 -15.19 19.40
CA TRP A 610 -17.45 -13.74 19.21
C TRP A 610 -16.49 -13.06 20.19
N PHE A 611 -16.57 -13.41 21.48
CA PHE A 611 -15.65 -12.87 22.50
C PHE A 611 -14.21 -13.32 22.25
N ALA A 612 -13.97 -14.55 21.77
CA ALA A 612 -12.63 -15.00 21.37
C ALA A 612 -12.06 -14.17 20.20
N ILE A 613 -12.87 -13.88 19.18
CA ILE A 613 -12.50 -13.05 18.02
C ILE A 613 -12.09 -11.64 18.47
N VAL A 614 -12.95 -10.97 19.25
CA VAL A 614 -12.71 -9.60 19.71
C VAL A 614 -11.53 -9.53 20.69
N ASN A 615 -11.33 -10.53 21.55
CA ASN A 615 -10.16 -10.60 22.43
C ASN A 615 -8.84 -10.76 21.64
N ALA A 616 -8.83 -11.58 20.58
CA ALA A 616 -7.67 -11.70 19.70
C ALA A 616 -7.34 -10.36 19.00
N GLN A 617 -8.35 -9.60 18.61
CA GLN A 617 -8.18 -8.27 18.01
C GLN A 617 -7.61 -7.25 19.00
N ILE A 618 -8.05 -7.27 20.26
CA ILE A 618 -7.51 -6.41 21.32
C ILE A 618 -6.02 -6.72 21.58
N GLU A 619 -5.61 -8.00 21.59
CA GLU A 619 -4.21 -8.38 21.83
C GLU A 619 -3.29 -8.17 20.61
N THR A 620 -3.78 -8.44 19.39
CA THR A 620 -2.92 -8.59 18.19
C THR A 620 -3.22 -7.63 17.03
N GLY A 621 -4.32 -6.88 17.10
CA GLY A 621 -4.86 -6.10 15.98
C GLY A 621 -5.57 -6.92 14.89
N THR A 622 -5.70 -8.25 15.09
CA THR A 622 -6.18 -9.26 14.12
C THR A 622 -7.02 -10.34 14.83
N PRO A 623 -7.89 -11.13 14.16
CA PRO A 623 -8.03 -11.27 12.71
C PRO A 623 -8.69 -10.09 12.02
N PHE A 624 -8.44 -9.99 10.72
CA PHE A 624 -9.21 -9.14 9.81
C PHE A 624 -10.66 -9.64 9.70
N MET A 625 -11.61 -8.74 9.41
CA MET A 625 -13.05 -9.03 9.38
C MET A 625 -13.63 -8.75 7.99
N LEU A 626 -14.01 -9.80 7.28
CA LEU A 626 -14.67 -9.71 5.97
C LEU A 626 -15.94 -10.56 5.95
N TYR A 627 -16.98 -10.06 5.30
CA TYR A 627 -18.30 -10.68 5.27
C TYR A 627 -18.52 -11.39 3.94
N LYS A 628 -18.46 -12.73 3.98
CA LYS A 628 -18.53 -13.66 2.85
C LYS A 628 -19.71 -13.36 1.93
N ASP A 629 -20.88 -13.14 2.51
CA ASP A 629 -22.12 -12.98 1.76
C ASP A 629 -22.19 -11.60 1.08
N HIS A 630 -21.79 -10.52 1.76
CA HIS A 630 -21.64 -9.20 1.13
C HIS A 630 -20.59 -9.17 0.02
N CYS A 631 -19.50 -9.94 0.15
CA CYS A 631 -18.47 -10.09 -0.87
C CYS A 631 -19.01 -10.81 -2.12
N ASN A 632 -19.72 -11.92 -1.93
CA ASN A 632 -20.25 -12.73 -3.04
C ASN A 632 -21.46 -12.08 -3.72
N ALA A 633 -22.47 -11.67 -2.96
CA ALA A 633 -23.70 -11.05 -3.49
C ALA A 633 -23.44 -9.80 -4.34
N LYS A 634 -22.38 -9.05 -4.00
CA LYS A 634 -22.06 -7.74 -4.57
C LYS A 634 -20.73 -7.74 -5.33
N SER A 635 -20.39 -8.87 -5.97
CA SER A 635 -19.27 -9.00 -6.91
C SER A 635 -19.77 -9.23 -8.32
N ASN A 636 -19.14 -8.59 -9.30
CA ASN A 636 -19.37 -8.82 -10.72
C ASN A 636 -18.76 -10.17 -11.22
N GLN A 637 -18.03 -10.89 -10.37
CA GLN A 637 -17.50 -12.23 -10.64
C GLN A 637 -18.37 -13.37 -10.08
N GLN A 638 -19.54 -13.08 -9.47
CA GLN A 638 -20.38 -14.08 -8.78
C GLN A 638 -20.86 -15.25 -9.66
N HIS A 639 -20.87 -15.09 -10.98
CA HIS A 639 -21.22 -16.14 -11.96
C HIS A 639 -20.08 -17.14 -12.23
N LEU A 640 -18.86 -16.86 -11.78
CA LEU A 640 -17.73 -17.81 -11.81
C LEU A 640 -17.84 -18.89 -10.73
N GLY A 641 -18.64 -18.63 -9.69
CA GLY A 641 -18.74 -19.43 -8.47
C GLY A 641 -18.33 -18.64 -7.23
N THR A 642 -18.39 -19.30 -6.08
CA THR A 642 -18.17 -18.66 -4.77
C THR A 642 -16.72 -18.20 -4.58
N ILE A 643 -16.58 -16.97 -4.09
CA ILE A 643 -15.33 -16.34 -3.69
C ILE A 643 -15.01 -16.78 -2.26
N HIS A 644 -13.82 -17.36 -2.07
CA HIS A 644 -13.41 -18.04 -0.84
C HIS A 644 -12.55 -17.19 0.11
N CYS A 645 -12.01 -16.06 -0.34
CA CYS A 645 -11.12 -15.20 0.44
C CYS A 645 -10.96 -13.80 -0.17
N SER A 646 -10.12 -12.98 0.48
CA SER A 646 -9.56 -11.73 -0.05
C SER A 646 -8.03 -11.80 -0.05
N ASN A 647 -7.33 -10.74 -0.46
CA ASN A 647 -5.87 -10.66 -0.48
C ASN A 647 -5.24 -10.36 0.90
N LEU A 648 -3.93 -10.10 0.92
CA LEU A 648 -3.18 -9.67 2.10
C LEU A 648 -3.70 -8.37 2.76
N CYS A 649 -4.28 -7.46 1.97
CA CYS A 649 -4.64 -6.11 2.41
C CYS A 649 -6.16 -5.85 2.48
N THR A 650 -6.99 -6.87 2.26
CA THR A 650 -8.46 -6.89 2.43
C THR A 650 -9.28 -6.00 1.48
N GLU A 651 -8.68 -5.51 0.40
CA GLU A 651 -9.35 -4.71 -0.65
C GLU A 651 -9.76 -5.51 -1.88
N ILE A 652 -9.21 -6.71 -2.12
CA ILE A 652 -9.43 -7.49 -3.35
C ILE A 652 -10.41 -8.64 -3.13
N VAL A 653 -11.40 -8.77 -4.00
CA VAL A 653 -12.48 -9.77 -3.88
C VAL A 653 -12.66 -10.44 -5.25
N GLU A 654 -11.69 -11.30 -5.57
CA GLU A 654 -11.58 -12.00 -6.85
C GLU A 654 -11.76 -13.52 -6.68
N TYR A 655 -12.37 -14.17 -7.67
CA TYR A 655 -12.60 -15.62 -7.71
C TYR A 655 -11.29 -16.43 -7.77
N THR A 656 -11.27 -17.59 -7.11
CA THR A 656 -10.11 -18.50 -7.07
C THR A 656 -10.53 -19.96 -7.13
N SER A 657 -9.78 -20.78 -7.87
CA SER A 657 -9.96 -22.23 -7.95
C SER A 657 -8.60 -22.96 -7.90
N PRO A 658 -8.56 -24.30 -7.78
CA PRO A 658 -7.28 -25.04 -7.88
C PRO A 658 -6.50 -24.81 -9.18
N ASN A 659 -7.16 -24.31 -10.23
CA ASN A 659 -6.57 -23.97 -11.53
C ASN A 659 -6.36 -22.46 -11.75
N GLU A 660 -6.87 -21.60 -10.86
CA GLU A 660 -6.89 -20.15 -11.03
C GLU A 660 -6.49 -19.43 -9.73
N VAL A 661 -5.33 -18.76 -9.80
CA VAL A 661 -4.82 -17.87 -8.76
C VAL A 661 -5.17 -16.46 -9.20
N ALA A 662 -5.98 -15.73 -8.45
CA ALA A 662 -6.36 -14.37 -8.83
C ALA A 662 -5.17 -13.40 -8.71
N VAL A 663 -5.18 -12.29 -9.45
CA VAL A 663 -4.00 -11.45 -9.68
C VAL A 663 -4.37 -9.98 -9.72
N CYS A 664 -3.95 -9.27 -8.69
CA CYS A 664 -4.33 -7.89 -8.45
C CYS A 664 -3.36 -6.88 -9.09
N ASN A 665 -3.88 -6.03 -10.00
CA ASN A 665 -3.14 -5.03 -10.77
C ASN A 665 -3.52 -3.61 -10.29
N LEU A 666 -2.60 -2.88 -9.66
CA LEU A 666 -2.92 -1.72 -8.81
C LEU A 666 -2.33 -0.36 -9.27
N ALA A 667 -3.14 0.69 -9.13
CA ALA A 667 -2.71 2.10 -9.18
C ALA A 667 -3.60 2.98 -8.29
N SER A 668 -3.04 4.07 -7.74
CA SER A 668 -3.73 4.99 -6.84
C SER A 668 -3.75 6.42 -7.38
N ILE A 669 -4.93 7.05 -7.44
CA ILE A 669 -5.14 8.45 -7.86
C ILE A 669 -4.85 9.41 -6.68
N ALA A 670 -4.20 10.54 -6.94
CA ALA A 670 -3.83 11.54 -5.92
C ALA A 670 -4.91 12.62 -5.79
N LEU A 671 -5.88 12.43 -4.89
CA LEU A 671 -7.10 13.24 -4.83
C LEU A 671 -6.85 14.73 -4.56
N ASN A 672 -5.81 15.05 -3.78
CA ASN A 672 -5.42 16.42 -3.48
C ASN A 672 -5.09 17.25 -4.74
N ARG A 673 -4.62 16.61 -5.80
CA ARG A 673 -4.20 17.27 -7.04
C ARG A 673 -5.35 17.75 -7.92
N PHE A 674 -6.58 17.37 -7.59
CA PHE A 674 -7.80 17.82 -8.26
C PHE A 674 -8.46 19.00 -7.52
N VAL A 675 -7.93 19.44 -6.37
CA VAL A 675 -8.38 20.68 -5.73
C VAL A 675 -7.77 21.88 -6.46
N ARG A 676 -8.63 22.77 -6.96
CA ARG A 676 -8.26 24.02 -7.61
C ARG A 676 -8.03 25.14 -6.57
N SER A 677 -7.36 26.23 -6.97
CA SER A 677 -7.04 27.36 -6.08
C SER A 677 -8.26 28.12 -5.56
N ASP A 678 -9.41 28.01 -6.25
CA ASP A 678 -10.72 28.50 -5.81
C ASP A 678 -11.43 27.58 -4.78
N ARG A 679 -10.77 26.48 -4.37
CA ARG A 679 -11.31 25.39 -3.53
C ARG A 679 -12.51 24.68 -4.15
N THR A 680 -12.56 24.58 -5.47
CA THR A 680 -13.42 23.62 -6.19
C THR A 680 -12.67 22.33 -6.52
N PHE A 681 -13.40 21.25 -6.80
CA PHE A 681 -12.82 19.94 -7.14
C PHE A 681 -13.01 19.61 -8.62
N ASP A 682 -11.93 19.23 -9.29
CA ASP A 682 -11.85 19.03 -10.74
C ASP A 682 -12.27 17.61 -11.17
N PHE A 683 -13.58 17.40 -11.23
CA PHE A 683 -14.16 16.13 -11.66
C PHE A 683 -13.85 15.78 -13.12
N ASP A 684 -13.72 16.76 -14.02
CA ASP A 684 -13.42 16.51 -15.44
C ASP A 684 -11.98 15.99 -15.63
N LYS A 685 -11.01 16.59 -14.92
CA LYS A 685 -9.65 16.06 -14.89
C LYS A 685 -9.60 14.70 -14.21
N LEU A 686 -10.44 14.43 -13.20
CA LEU A 686 -10.54 13.12 -12.56
C LEU A 686 -11.03 12.04 -13.54
N ILE A 687 -12.07 12.32 -14.35
CA ILE A 687 -12.51 11.41 -15.43
C ILE A 687 -11.32 11.02 -16.33
N HIS A 688 -10.62 12.01 -16.89
CA HIS A 688 -9.52 11.78 -17.83
C HIS A 688 -8.35 11.01 -17.19
N VAL A 689 -7.97 11.33 -15.94
CA VAL A 689 -6.90 10.59 -15.24
C VAL A 689 -7.34 9.14 -14.98
N THR A 690 -8.59 8.90 -14.59
CA THR A 690 -9.10 7.54 -14.41
C THR A 690 -9.13 6.74 -15.73
N THR A 691 -9.51 7.36 -16.86
CA THR A 691 -9.44 6.74 -18.20
C THR A 691 -8.02 6.28 -18.54
N VAL A 692 -7.00 7.12 -18.29
CA VAL A 692 -5.59 6.73 -18.48
C VAL A 692 -5.22 5.57 -17.55
N VAL A 693 -5.59 5.64 -16.27
CA VAL A 693 -5.29 4.56 -15.30
C VAL A 693 -5.90 3.22 -15.72
N VAL A 694 -7.14 3.17 -16.23
CA VAL A 694 -7.75 1.93 -16.76
C VAL A 694 -6.96 1.39 -17.94
N ARG A 695 -6.66 2.23 -18.95
CA ARG A 695 -5.86 1.82 -20.12
C ARG A 695 -4.51 1.23 -19.70
N ASN A 696 -3.85 1.85 -18.74
CA ASN A 696 -2.54 1.43 -18.24
C ASN A 696 -2.60 0.11 -17.45
N LEU A 697 -3.55 -0.03 -16.53
CA LEU A 697 -3.75 -1.27 -15.77
C LEU A 697 -4.18 -2.43 -16.67
N ASN A 698 -5.03 -2.17 -17.68
CA ASN A 698 -5.39 -3.18 -18.67
C ASN A 698 -4.20 -3.61 -19.55
N LYS A 699 -3.26 -2.70 -19.89
CA LYS A 699 -2.01 -3.06 -20.59
C LYS A 699 -1.05 -3.85 -19.70
N ILE A 700 -0.97 -3.54 -18.40
CA ILE A 700 -0.17 -4.28 -17.42
C ILE A 700 -0.57 -5.77 -17.38
N ILE A 701 -1.85 -6.11 -17.58
CA ILE A 701 -2.31 -7.52 -17.61
C ILE A 701 -1.60 -8.32 -18.70
N ASP A 702 -1.39 -7.74 -19.90
CA ASP A 702 -0.75 -8.44 -21.00
C ASP A 702 0.79 -8.40 -20.90
N ALA A 703 1.35 -7.28 -20.42
CA ALA A 703 2.80 -7.08 -20.26
C ALA A 703 3.42 -7.72 -18.99
N ASN A 704 2.60 -8.16 -18.01
CA ASN A 704 3.10 -8.69 -16.74
C ASN A 704 3.77 -10.08 -16.90
N PHE A 705 4.94 -10.25 -16.30
CA PHE A 705 5.55 -11.56 -16.07
C PHE A 705 4.79 -12.32 -14.97
N TYR A 706 4.12 -13.40 -15.34
CA TYR A 706 3.41 -14.28 -14.40
C TYR A 706 4.34 -15.39 -13.88
N PRO A 707 4.52 -15.53 -12.55
CA PRO A 707 5.37 -16.57 -12.00
C PRO A 707 4.69 -17.96 -11.93
N LEU A 708 3.38 -18.03 -12.22
CA LEU A 708 2.55 -19.25 -12.24
C LEU A 708 1.62 -19.24 -13.46
N LYS A 709 1.25 -20.42 -13.98
CA LYS A 709 0.33 -20.55 -15.14
C LYS A 709 -1.10 -20.17 -14.76
N GLU A 710 -1.51 -20.59 -13.57
CA GLU A 710 -2.82 -20.39 -12.94
C GLU A 710 -3.10 -18.90 -12.73
N ALA A 711 -2.05 -18.13 -12.41
CA ALA A 711 -2.08 -16.68 -12.31
C ALA A 711 -2.26 -16.00 -13.68
N LYS A 712 -1.54 -16.48 -14.72
CA LYS A 712 -1.73 -15.99 -16.09
C LYS A 712 -3.12 -16.33 -16.63
N THR A 713 -3.65 -17.50 -16.26
CA THR A 713 -4.99 -17.96 -16.65
C THR A 713 -6.04 -17.01 -16.08
N SER A 714 -6.16 -16.90 -14.76
CA SER A 714 -7.17 -16.05 -14.11
C SER A 714 -7.12 -14.59 -14.63
N ASN A 715 -5.94 -13.97 -14.67
CA ASN A 715 -5.84 -12.56 -15.07
C ASN A 715 -6.18 -12.32 -16.56
N LEU A 716 -5.96 -13.30 -17.45
CA LEU A 716 -6.38 -13.16 -18.86
C LEU A 716 -7.88 -13.45 -19.06
N ARG A 717 -8.47 -14.39 -18.30
CA ARG A 717 -9.90 -14.77 -18.41
C ARG A 717 -10.86 -13.72 -17.87
N HIS A 718 -10.48 -13.02 -16.80
CA HIS A 718 -11.35 -12.09 -16.07
C HIS A 718 -10.84 -10.64 -16.10
N ARG A 719 -9.55 -10.43 -16.37
CA ARG A 719 -8.89 -9.11 -16.50
C ARG A 719 -9.20 -8.09 -15.38
N PRO A 720 -9.21 -8.47 -14.08
CA PRO A 720 -9.49 -7.53 -13.00
C PRO A 720 -8.37 -6.47 -12.85
N ILE A 721 -8.78 -5.28 -12.44
CA ILE A 721 -7.86 -4.21 -12.01
C ILE A 721 -8.35 -3.63 -10.68
N GLY A 722 -7.47 -2.92 -9.97
CA GLY A 722 -7.79 -2.25 -8.71
C GLY A 722 -7.32 -0.80 -8.72
N ILE A 723 -8.23 0.10 -9.04
CA ILE A 723 -8.03 1.55 -8.90
C ILE A 723 -8.35 1.95 -7.46
N GLY A 724 -7.34 2.49 -6.78
CA GLY A 724 -7.46 3.09 -5.46
C GLY A 724 -7.28 4.60 -5.49
N VAL A 725 -7.28 5.19 -4.30
CA VAL A 725 -7.03 6.63 -4.09
C VAL A 725 -5.93 6.81 -3.03
N GLN A 726 -5.44 8.04 -2.90
CA GLN A 726 -4.61 8.50 -1.78
C GLN A 726 -4.83 10.00 -1.57
N GLY A 727 -4.47 10.51 -0.40
CA GLY A 727 -4.61 11.92 -0.06
C GLY A 727 -6.05 12.39 0.16
N LEU A 728 -6.95 11.51 0.63
CA LEU A 728 -8.33 11.92 0.93
C LEU A 728 -8.37 12.95 2.08
N ALA A 729 -7.57 12.76 3.12
CA ALA A 729 -7.43 13.74 4.21
C ALA A 729 -6.83 15.08 3.72
N ASP A 730 -5.78 15.04 2.89
CA ASP A 730 -5.19 16.23 2.26
C ASP A 730 -6.24 16.99 1.42
N THR A 731 -7.05 16.27 0.64
CA THR A 731 -8.15 16.84 -0.15
C THR A 731 -9.14 17.59 0.73
N PHE A 732 -9.58 16.97 1.84
CA PHE A 732 -10.48 17.62 2.80
C PHE A 732 -9.83 18.83 3.50
N CYS A 733 -8.54 18.76 3.82
CA CYS A 733 -7.79 19.90 4.37
C CYS A 733 -7.75 21.09 3.38
N LEU A 734 -7.41 20.84 2.11
CA LEU A 734 -7.35 21.87 1.06
C LEU A 734 -8.73 22.48 0.75
N MET A 735 -9.78 21.65 0.73
CA MET A 735 -11.18 22.08 0.57
C MET A 735 -11.74 22.78 1.82
N ARG A 736 -11.01 22.77 2.95
CA ARG A 736 -11.44 23.26 4.28
C ARG A 736 -12.69 22.55 4.84
N PHE A 737 -12.84 21.26 4.54
CA PHE A 737 -13.92 20.42 5.06
C PHE A 737 -13.40 19.55 6.23
N PRO A 738 -13.90 19.70 7.47
CA PRO A 738 -13.67 18.73 8.54
C PRO A 738 -14.04 17.32 8.09
N PHE A 739 -13.27 16.29 8.47
CA PHE A 739 -13.49 14.92 7.99
C PHE A 739 -14.90 14.39 8.31
N GLU A 740 -15.49 14.85 9.42
CA GLU A 740 -16.84 14.47 9.86
C GLU A 740 -17.98 15.27 9.20
N SER A 741 -17.66 16.31 8.43
CA SER A 741 -18.65 17.22 7.83
C SER A 741 -19.50 16.57 6.75
N GLU A 742 -20.70 17.11 6.51
CA GLU A 742 -21.58 16.65 5.43
C GLU A 742 -20.97 16.94 4.05
N GLN A 743 -20.20 18.02 3.92
CA GLN A 743 -19.43 18.38 2.73
C GLN A 743 -18.37 17.33 2.41
N ALA A 744 -17.61 16.86 3.41
CA ALA A 744 -16.64 15.78 3.22
C ALA A 744 -17.33 14.44 2.85
N GLN A 745 -18.50 14.15 3.45
CA GLN A 745 -19.30 12.97 3.12
C GLN A 745 -19.87 13.01 1.70
N GLN A 746 -20.36 14.17 1.22
CA GLN A 746 -20.81 14.32 -0.17
C GLN A 746 -19.64 14.26 -1.16
N LEU A 747 -18.52 14.95 -0.89
CA LEU A 747 -17.34 14.89 -1.75
C LEU A 747 -16.77 13.47 -1.84
N ASN A 748 -16.83 12.70 -0.75
CA ASN A 748 -16.52 11.27 -0.76
C ASN A 748 -17.43 10.47 -1.71
N ARG A 749 -18.75 10.72 -1.73
CA ARG A 749 -19.66 10.08 -2.70
C ARG A 749 -19.31 10.48 -4.13
N ASP A 750 -19.22 11.79 -4.39
CA ASP A 750 -18.98 12.34 -5.73
C ASP A 750 -17.66 11.86 -6.36
N ILE A 751 -16.58 11.78 -5.57
CA ILE A 751 -15.28 11.28 -6.04
C ILE A 751 -15.38 9.81 -6.47
N PHE A 752 -15.94 8.95 -5.63
CA PHE A 752 -16.00 7.51 -5.94
C PHE A 752 -17.02 7.17 -7.03
N GLU A 753 -18.15 7.88 -7.09
CA GLU A 753 -19.08 7.81 -8.23
C GLU A 753 -18.36 8.18 -9.55
N THR A 754 -17.59 9.27 -9.54
CA THR A 754 -16.85 9.75 -10.72
C THR A 754 -15.77 8.76 -11.18
N ILE A 755 -14.99 8.19 -10.27
CA ILE A 755 -13.97 7.18 -10.61
C ILE A 755 -14.64 5.91 -11.17
N TYR A 756 -15.76 5.45 -10.58
CA TYR A 756 -16.47 4.26 -11.08
C TYR A 756 -17.07 4.51 -12.48
N TYR A 757 -17.67 5.68 -12.72
CA TYR A 757 -18.22 6.08 -14.02
C TYR A 757 -17.14 6.11 -15.11
N ALA A 758 -16.02 6.81 -14.86
CA ALA A 758 -14.89 6.85 -15.79
C ALA A 758 -14.28 5.48 -16.04
N ALA A 759 -14.16 4.65 -14.99
CA ALA A 759 -13.53 3.34 -15.11
C ALA A 759 -14.36 2.37 -15.95
N LEU A 760 -15.68 2.32 -15.72
CA LEU A 760 -16.62 1.56 -16.55
C LEU A 760 -16.64 2.06 -17.99
N LYS A 761 -16.73 3.38 -18.20
CA LYS A 761 -16.73 3.99 -19.54
C LYS A 761 -15.45 3.65 -20.31
N SER A 762 -14.28 3.81 -19.69
CA SER A 762 -13.00 3.47 -20.33
C SER A 762 -12.88 1.97 -20.61
N SER A 763 -13.34 1.11 -19.69
CA SER A 763 -13.33 -0.34 -19.92
C SER A 763 -14.30 -0.76 -21.05
N CYS A 764 -15.41 -0.04 -21.23
CA CYS A 764 -16.34 -0.20 -22.35
C CYS A 764 -15.73 0.29 -23.69
N GLU A 765 -15.06 1.45 -23.68
CA GLU A 765 -14.33 1.99 -24.84
C GLU A 765 -13.24 1.03 -25.34
N ILE A 766 -12.53 0.35 -24.43
CA ILE A 766 -11.57 -0.69 -24.78
C ILE A 766 -12.29 -1.97 -25.27
N ALA A 767 -13.42 -2.36 -24.66
CA ALA A 767 -14.19 -3.53 -25.10
C ALA A 767 -14.74 -3.39 -26.52
N LYS A 768 -15.16 -2.17 -26.90
CA LYS A 768 -15.57 -1.81 -28.27
C LYS A 768 -14.48 -2.05 -29.33
N ILE A 769 -13.20 -2.07 -28.93
CA ILE A 769 -12.05 -2.28 -29.83
C ILE A 769 -11.51 -3.71 -29.75
N ASN A 770 -11.41 -4.27 -28.53
CA ASN A 770 -10.72 -5.55 -28.29
C ASN A 770 -11.66 -6.72 -27.90
N GLY A 771 -12.97 -6.48 -27.88
CA GLY A 771 -13.97 -7.35 -27.25
C GLY A 771 -13.96 -7.23 -25.71
N PRO A 772 -15.03 -7.66 -25.02
CA PRO A 772 -15.05 -7.79 -23.57
C PRO A 772 -14.04 -8.85 -23.07
N TYR A 773 -13.95 -9.05 -21.75
CA TYR A 773 -13.18 -10.19 -21.21
C TYR A 773 -13.89 -11.53 -21.48
N GLU A 774 -13.13 -12.63 -21.52
CA GLU A 774 -13.61 -13.98 -21.92
C GLU A 774 -14.87 -14.41 -21.15
N THR A 775 -14.95 -14.06 -19.87
CA THR A 775 -16.01 -14.45 -18.95
C THR A 775 -17.03 -13.33 -18.67
N TYR A 776 -17.23 -12.39 -19.61
CA TYR A 776 -18.22 -11.32 -19.47
C TYR A 776 -19.67 -11.82 -19.47
N GLU A 777 -19.98 -12.82 -20.31
CA GLU A 777 -21.34 -13.35 -20.40
C GLU A 777 -21.81 -14.02 -19.11
N GLY A 778 -23.05 -13.72 -18.71
CA GLY A 778 -23.64 -14.15 -17.43
C GLY A 778 -23.25 -13.31 -16.20
N SER A 779 -22.31 -12.38 -16.30
CA SER A 779 -21.94 -11.46 -15.21
C SER A 779 -23.04 -10.47 -14.82
N PRO A 780 -22.92 -9.84 -13.63
CA PRO A 780 -23.53 -8.59 -13.22
C PRO A 780 -23.90 -7.63 -14.34
N VAL A 781 -22.80 -7.09 -14.89
CA VAL A 781 -22.79 -6.01 -15.87
C VAL A 781 -23.36 -6.42 -17.22
N SER A 782 -23.25 -7.69 -17.64
CA SER A 782 -23.88 -8.15 -18.89
C SER A 782 -25.40 -8.29 -18.79
N LYS A 783 -25.94 -8.34 -17.57
CA LYS A 783 -27.37 -8.20 -17.27
C LYS A 783 -27.78 -6.74 -17.03
N GLY A 784 -26.88 -5.78 -17.26
CA GLY A 784 -27.09 -4.35 -17.02
C GLY A 784 -27.05 -3.93 -15.55
N ILE A 785 -26.57 -4.79 -14.63
CA ILE A 785 -26.50 -4.53 -13.19
C ILE A 785 -25.10 -3.99 -12.84
N LEU A 786 -25.03 -2.77 -12.31
CA LEU A 786 -23.82 -2.09 -11.86
C LEU A 786 -23.70 -2.18 -10.33
N GLN A 787 -22.54 -1.80 -9.79
CA GLN A 787 -22.25 -2.03 -8.37
C GLN A 787 -23.28 -1.40 -7.41
N PHE A 788 -23.70 -0.15 -7.64
CA PHE A 788 -24.61 0.54 -6.72
C PHE A 788 -26.02 -0.09 -6.70
N ASP A 789 -26.45 -0.74 -7.79
CA ASP A 789 -27.69 -1.53 -7.81
C ASP A 789 -27.61 -2.69 -6.81
N MET A 790 -26.45 -3.35 -6.72
CA MET A 790 -26.19 -4.44 -5.75
C MET A 790 -26.20 -3.95 -4.29
N TRP A 791 -26.12 -2.64 -4.06
CA TRP A 791 -26.27 -2.00 -2.74
C TRP A 791 -27.66 -1.38 -2.55
N ASN A 792 -28.52 -1.38 -3.57
CA ASN A 792 -29.79 -0.65 -3.61
C ASN A 792 -29.62 0.87 -3.39
N VAL A 793 -28.55 1.44 -3.98
CA VAL A 793 -28.24 2.87 -3.91
C VAL A 793 -28.52 3.52 -5.27
N GLU A 794 -29.33 4.57 -5.28
CA GLU A 794 -29.50 5.42 -6.46
C GLU A 794 -28.29 6.39 -6.57
N PRO A 795 -27.62 6.46 -7.74
CA PRO A 795 -26.47 7.36 -7.94
C PRO A 795 -26.95 8.81 -8.13
N SER A 796 -26.02 9.78 -8.10
CA SER A 796 -26.39 11.15 -8.40
C SER A 796 -26.69 11.37 -9.89
N ASN A 797 -27.32 12.50 -10.21
CA ASN A 797 -27.52 12.95 -11.59
C ASN A 797 -26.26 13.59 -12.22
N ARG A 798 -25.10 13.48 -11.58
CA ARG A 798 -23.82 14.03 -12.06
C ARG A 798 -23.37 13.39 -13.36
N TRP A 799 -23.65 12.09 -13.54
CA TRP A 799 -23.21 11.31 -14.70
C TRP A 799 -24.37 10.58 -15.37
N ASN A 800 -24.31 10.42 -16.70
CA ASN A 800 -25.37 9.74 -17.46
C ASN A 800 -25.21 8.21 -17.38
N TRP A 801 -25.65 7.65 -16.26
CA TRP A 801 -25.64 6.21 -15.99
C TRP A 801 -26.52 5.41 -16.96
N ALA A 802 -27.61 5.97 -17.47
CA ALA A 802 -28.47 5.30 -18.45
C ALA A 802 -27.74 5.10 -19.80
N GLU A 803 -27.07 6.13 -20.30
CA GLU A 803 -26.28 6.03 -21.53
C GLU A 803 -25.08 5.09 -21.37
N LEU A 804 -24.40 5.11 -20.21
CA LEU A 804 -23.33 4.16 -19.94
C LEU A 804 -23.84 2.71 -19.91
N ARG A 805 -25.02 2.43 -19.34
CA ARG A 805 -25.65 1.10 -19.42
C ARG A 805 -25.97 0.69 -20.86
N ASN A 806 -26.44 1.60 -21.71
CA ASN A 806 -26.68 1.33 -23.13
C ASN A 806 -25.37 0.92 -23.85
N GLN A 807 -24.27 1.64 -23.60
CA GLN A 807 -22.97 1.34 -24.19
C GLN A 807 -22.40 0.01 -23.69
N ILE A 808 -22.54 -0.29 -22.40
CA ILE A 808 -22.13 -1.59 -21.81
C ILE A 808 -22.98 -2.74 -22.41
N ALA A 809 -24.29 -2.55 -22.57
CA ALA A 809 -25.16 -3.54 -23.20
C ALA A 809 -24.81 -3.78 -24.69
N GLN A 810 -24.23 -2.79 -25.38
CA GLN A 810 -23.83 -2.90 -26.80
C GLN A 810 -22.42 -3.48 -27.00
N TYR A 811 -21.46 -3.17 -26.12
CA TYR A 811 -20.03 -3.46 -26.34
C TYR A 811 -19.37 -4.30 -25.24
N GLY A 812 -20.04 -4.45 -24.09
CA GLY A 812 -19.47 -5.01 -22.87
C GLY A 812 -18.42 -4.12 -22.21
N ILE A 813 -17.65 -4.70 -21.28
CA ILE A 813 -16.48 -4.06 -20.65
C ILE A 813 -15.27 -5.00 -20.69
N ARG A 814 -14.06 -4.43 -20.70
CA ARG A 814 -12.81 -5.18 -20.88
C ARG A 814 -12.29 -5.82 -19.58
N ASN A 815 -12.77 -5.37 -18.42
CA ASN A 815 -12.27 -5.75 -17.10
C ASN A 815 -13.45 -6.16 -16.20
N SER A 816 -13.36 -7.32 -15.52
CA SER A 816 -14.45 -7.79 -14.65
C SER A 816 -14.64 -6.98 -13.37
N LEU A 817 -13.57 -6.36 -12.88
CA LEU A 817 -13.53 -5.55 -11.66
C LEU A 817 -12.57 -4.38 -11.88
N LEU A 818 -12.84 -3.24 -11.24
CA LEU A 818 -12.22 -1.95 -11.57
C LEU A 818 -11.64 -1.21 -10.36
N LEU A 819 -12.33 -1.17 -9.22
CA LEU A 819 -12.02 -0.28 -8.09
C LEU A 819 -11.71 -1.06 -6.81
N ALA A 820 -10.55 -0.79 -6.21
CA ALA A 820 -10.09 -1.39 -4.96
C ALA A 820 -9.15 -0.44 -4.17
N PRO A 821 -9.67 0.37 -3.23
CA PRO A 821 -8.85 1.25 -2.40
C PRO A 821 -7.94 0.47 -1.42
N MET A 822 -6.70 0.26 -1.86
CA MET A 822 -5.61 -0.40 -1.14
C MET A 822 -4.93 0.51 -0.10
N PRO A 823 -4.03 0.00 0.76
CA PRO A 823 -3.18 0.82 1.63
C PRO A 823 -1.99 1.37 0.82
N THR A 824 -1.91 2.69 0.66
CA THR A 824 -0.91 3.34 -0.22
C THR A 824 0.41 3.67 0.50
N ALA A 825 0.82 2.84 1.47
CA ALA A 825 1.82 3.21 2.48
C ALA A 825 3.16 3.73 1.94
N SER A 826 3.69 3.15 0.86
CA SER A 826 4.91 3.65 0.23
C SER A 826 4.66 4.61 -0.94
N THR A 827 3.54 4.48 -1.65
CA THR A 827 3.23 5.30 -2.83
C THR A 827 2.75 6.70 -2.44
N ALA A 828 1.95 6.84 -1.39
CA ALA A 828 1.56 8.15 -0.85
C ALA A 828 2.76 8.89 -0.23
N GLN A 829 3.65 8.17 0.45
CA GLN A 829 4.92 8.71 0.97
C GLN A 829 5.89 9.19 -0.15
N ILE A 830 5.79 8.66 -1.38
CA ILE A 830 6.54 9.16 -2.55
C ILE A 830 5.91 10.44 -3.11
N LEU A 831 4.57 10.49 -3.24
CA LEU A 831 3.90 11.67 -3.79
C LEU A 831 3.89 12.86 -2.80
N GLY A 832 3.69 12.56 -1.51
CA GLY A 832 3.64 13.51 -0.40
C GLY A 832 2.37 13.47 0.46
N ASN A 833 1.46 12.53 0.19
CA ASN A 833 0.07 12.53 0.65
C ASN A 833 -0.16 11.64 1.89
N ASN A 834 -1.29 11.80 2.58
CA ASN A 834 -1.77 10.84 3.58
C ASN A 834 -2.22 9.51 2.93
N GLU A 835 -2.23 8.44 3.73
CA GLU A 835 -2.47 7.09 3.22
C GLU A 835 -3.94 6.84 2.85
N SER A 836 -4.18 6.47 1.58
CA SER A 836 -5.45 5.98 1.05
C SER A 836 -6.67 6.87 1.39
N ILE A 837 -7.70 6.26 1.99
CA ILE A 837 -8.95 6.84 2.49
C ILE A 837 -8.88 7.28 3.97
N GLU A 838 -7.72 7.23 4.62
CA GLU A 838 -7.61 7.45 6.08
C GLU A 838 -7.58 8.95 6.44
N PRO A 839 -8.12 9.33 7.62
CA PRO A 839 -7.76 10.60 8.27
C PRO A 839 -6.29 10.63 8.71
N TYR A 840 -5.79 11.80 9.13
CA TYR A 840 -4.47 11.86 9.76
C TYR A 840 -4.46 11.11 11.10
N THR A 841 -3.50 10.20 11.28
CA THR A 841 -3.33 9.44 12.52
C THR A 841 -2.78 10.28 13.67
N SER A 842 -2.11 11.40 13.35
CA SER A 842 -1.64 12.45 14.27
C SER A 842 -1.22 13.69 13.45
N ASN A 843 -1.39 14.91 13.98
CA ASN A 843 -0.80 16.11 13.36
C ASN A 843 0.67 16.34 13.75
N LEU A 844 1.25 15.48 14.59
CA LEU A 844 2.67 15.45 14.89
C LEU A 844 3.17 13.99 14.93
N TYR A 845 4.15 13.65 14.09
CA TYR A 845 4.76 12.32 14.05
C TYR A 845 6.29 12.39 13.99
N VAL A 846 6.95 11.32 14.46
CA VAL A 846 8.41 11.22 14.46
C VAL A 846 8.85 10.25 13.36
N ARG A 847 9.75 10.70 12.48
CA ARG A 847 10.38 9.87 11.43
C ARG A 847 11.83 9.58 11.80
N ARG A 848 12.17 8.29 11.89
CA ARG A 848 13.53 7.80 12.14
C ARG A 848 14.27 7.58 10.83
N VAL A 849 15.47 8.14 10.70
CA VAL A 849 16.42 7.84 9.60
C VAL A 849 17.83 7.61 10.14
N LEU A 850 18.76 7.28 9.25
CA LEU A 850 20.13 6.87 9.60
C LEU A 850 20.92 7.92 10.41
N SER A 851 20.53 9.20 10.33
CA SER A 851 21.17 10.32 11.03
C SER A 851 20.38 10.88 12.22
N GLY A 852 19.23 10.27 12.59
CA GLY A 852 18.50 10.64 13.80
C GLY A 852 16.97 10.56 13.70
N GLU A 853 16.31 11.11 14.70
CA GLU A 853 14.86 11.28 14.74
C GLU A 853 14.47 12.69 14.33
N PHE A 854 13.53 12.80 13.40
CA PHE A 854 13.02 14.07 12.89
C PHE A 854 11.54 14.18 13.27
N GLN A 855 11.20 15.28 13.95
CA GLN A 855 9.81 15.62 14.27
C GLN A 855 9.16 16.26 13.05
N VAL A 856 7.91 15.92 12.81
CA VAL A 856 7.17 16.32 11.60
C VAL A 856 5.77 16.74 12.01
N VAL A 857 5.39 17.96 11.65
CA VAL A 857 4.02 18.47 11.80
C VAL A 857 3.24 18.12 10.53
N ASN A 858 1.92 18.01 10.61
CA ASN A 858 1.05 18.04 9.44
C ASN A 858 1.27 19.36 8.68
N ASP A 859 1.80 19.30 7.46
CA ASP A 859 2.21 20.47 6.67
C ASP A 859 1.05 21.47 6.46
N HIS A 860 -0.20 20.97 6.32
CA HIS A 860 -1.40 21.80 6.21
C HIS A 860 -1.69 22.57 7.50
N LEU A 861 -1.62 21.92 8.67
CA LEU A 861 -1.79 22.57 9.98
C LEU A 861 -0.66 23.57 10.26
N LEU A 862 0.58 23.22 9.90
CA LEU A 862 1.74 24.08 10.10
C LEU A 862 1.61 25.38 9.28
N LYS A 863 1.09 25.29 8.05
CA LYS A 863 0.74 26.47 7.24
C LYS A 863 -0.33 27.33 7.93
N ASP A 864 -1.47 26.75 8.31
CA ASP A 864 -2.55 27.48 8.99
C ASP A 864 -2.08 28.17 10.29
N LEU A 865 -1.31 27.48 11.14
CA LEU A 865 -0.79 28.08 12.38
C LEU A 865 0.25 29.17 12.11
N THR A 866 0.96 29.13 10.98
CA THR A 866 1.89 30.19 10.56
C THR A 866 1.14 31.41 10.02
N GLU A 867 0.14 31.19 9.15
CA GLU A 867 -0.75 32.25 8.62
C GLU A 867 -1.55 32.95 9.73
N LEU A 868 -1.92 32.24 10.80
CA LEU A 868 -2.58 32.80 11.99
C LEU A 868 -1.61 33.46 13.00
N GLY A 869 -0.29 33.42 12.77
CA GLY A 869 0.72 33.95 13.70
C GLY A 869 0.86 33.14 15.01
N LEU A 870 0.25 31.95 15.09
CA LEU A 870 0.25 31.08 16.26
C LEU A 870 1.47 30.14 16.32
N TRP A 871 2.19 29.95 15.21
CA TRP A 871 3.33 29.04 15.15
C TRP A 871 4.57 29.60 15.84
N ASN A 872 4.96 28.96 16.95
CA ASN A 872 6.14 29.31 17.73
C ASN A 872 6.70 28.06 18.46
N PRO A 873 7.89 28.13 19.10
CA PRO A 873 8.49 26.98 19.78
C PRO A 873 7.62 26.37 20.88
N ASP A 874 6.81 27.16 21.58
CA ASP A 874 5.98 26.68 22.68
C ASP A 874 4.66 26.06 22.19
N MET A 875 4.10 26.55 21.09
CA MET A 875 3.06 25.85 20.32
C MET A 875 3.55 24.47 19.85
N LYS A 876 4.78 24.38 19.34
CA LYS A 876 5.40 23.10 18.99
C LYS A 876 5.56 22.18 20.22
N ASN A 877 6.02 22.72 21.35
CA ASN A 877 6.14 21.97 22.60
C ASN A 877 4.77 21.50 23.12
N ARG A 878 3.70 22.28 22.92
CA ARG A 878 2.32 21.89 23.26
C ARG A 878 1.81 20.79 22.33
N LEU A 879 2.04 20.87 21.01
CA LEU A 879 1.75 19.73 20.11
C LEU A 879 2.48 18.44 20.52
N MET A 880 3.73 18.53 20.99
CA MET A 880 4.46 17.39 21.54
C MET A 880 3.81 16.86 22.82
N TYR A 881 3.34 17.75 23.70
CA TYR A 881 2.66 17.39 24.94
C TYR A 881 1.29 16.73 24.69
N GLU A 882 0.50 17.25 23.75
CA GLU A 882 -0.83 16.75 23.35
C GLU A 882 -0.77 15.58 22.34
N ASN A 883 0.42 14.99 22.09
CA ASN A 883 0.64 13.89 21.14
C ASN A 883 0.10 14.17 19.71
N GLY A 884 0.22 15.42 19.24
CA GLY A 884 -0.25 15.86 17.92
C GLY A 884 -1.75 16.13 17.83
N SER A 885 -2.47 16.18 18.95
CA SER A 885 -3.80 16.78 19.03
C SER A 885 -3.70 18.31 19.16
N ILE A 886 -4.75 19.01 18.71
CA ILE A 886 -4.94 20.46 18.91
C ILE A 886 -6.20 20.81 19.72
N GLN A 887 -7.01 19.81 20.10
CA GLN A 887 -8.33 20.06 20.70
C GLN A 887 -8.22 20.80 22.06
N ASN A 888 -7.20 20.47 22.85
CA ASN A 888 -6.94 21.03 24.19
C ASN A 888 -6.09 22.33 24.19
N ILE A 889 -5.90 22.95 23.02
CA ILE A 889 -5.08 24.15 22.86
C ILE A 889 -6.00 25.35 22.64
N GLU A 890 -6.16 26.16 23.69
CA GLU A 890 -7.21 27.18 23.79
C GLU A 890 -7.12 28.25 22.69
N ASN A 891 -5.91 28.74 22.40
CA ASN A 891 -5.65 29.81 21.42
C ASN A 891 -5.80 29.40 19.94
N ILE A 892 -6.11 28.13 19.63
CA ILE A 892 -6.38 27.68 18.25
C ILE A 892 -7.89 27.82 17.96
N PRO A 893 -8.33 28.51 16.89
CA PRO A 893 -9.76 28.65 16.56
C PRO A 893 -10.48 27.31 16.32
N ASP A 894 -11.76 27.21 16.72
CA ASP A 894 -12.49 25.94 16.69
C ASP A 894 -12.72 25.37 15.28
N HIS A 895 -12.72 26.21 14.24
CA HIS A 895 -12.78 25.73 12.86
C HIS A 895 -11.48 25.02 12.43
N ILE A 896 -10.32 25.43 12.97
CA ILE A 896 -9.03 24.75 12.80
C ILE A 896 -9.02 23.45 13.63
N LYS A 897 -9.49 23.49 14.88
CA LYS A 897 -9.67 22.30 15.74
C LYS A 897 -10.53 21.23 15.07
N ALA A 898 -11.63 21.63 14.42
CA ALA A 898 -12.51 20.74 13.66
C ALA A 898 -11.85 20.19 12.39
N LEU A 899 -11.11 21.01 11.64
CA LEU A 899 -10.45 20.60 10.40
C LEU A 899 -9.36 19.54 10.64
N TYR A 900 -8.53 19.72 11.67
CA TYR A 900 -7.39 18.85 11.97
C TYR A 900 -7.64 17.89 13.15
N LYS A 901 -8.89 17.42 13.32
CA LYS A 901 -9.16 16.27 14.19
C LYS A 901 -8.33 15.06 13.77
N THR A 902 -7.67 14.40 14.73
CA THR A 902 -6.96 13.14 14.46
C THR A 902 -7.94 11.98 14.34
N VAL A 903 -7.54 10.86 13.72
CA VAL A 903 -8.37 9.65 13.58
C VAL A 903 -8.91 9.09 14.90
N TRP A 904 -8.29 9.47 16.04
CA TRP A 904 -8.68 9.08 17.40
C TRP A 904 -9.75 9.99 18.02
N GLU A 905 -9.91 11.20 17.46
CA GLU A 905 -10.92 12.20 17.81
C GLU A 905 -12.15 12.12 16.88
N ILE A 906 -12.01 11.43 15.74
CA ILE A 906 -13.07 11.21 14.75
C ILE A 906 -13.89 9.97 15.10
N SER A 907 -15.21 10.10 15.04
CA SER A 907 -16.16 9.03 15.24
C SER A 907 -16.00 7.93 14.18
N GLN A 908 -15.61 6.73 14.61
CA GLN A 908 -15.47 5.56 13.72
C GLN A 908 -16.80 5.18 13.03
N LYS A 909 -17.95 5.62 13.58
CA LYS A 909 -19.26 5.49 12.93
C LYS A 909 -19.34 6.29 11.62
N VAL A 910 -18.70 7.47 11.56
CA VAL A 910 -18.61 8.30 10.35
C VAL A 910 -17.65 7.68 9.33
N ILE A 911 -16.52 7.14 9.79
CA ILE A 911 -15.58 6.38 8.95
C ILE A 911 -16.29 5.20 8.27
N ILE A 912 -17.11 4.44 9.01
CA ILE A 912 -17.92 3.33 8.48
C ILE A 912 -19.03 3.82 7.52
N ASN A 913 -19.69 4.95 7.80
CA ASN A 913 -20.65 5.55 6.88
C ASN A 913 -19.97 5.91 5.54
N MET A 914 -18.88 6.68 5.57
CA MET A 914 -18.17 7.08 4.36
C MET A 914 -17.60 5.88 3.59
N ALA A 915 -17.26 4.79 4.29
CA ALA A 915 -16.86 3.51 3.69
C ALA A 915 -18.02 2.78 2.99
N ALA A 916 -19.23 2.82 3.56
CA ALA A 916 -20.43 2.22 2.94
C ALA A 916 -20.91 3.04 1.74
N ASP A 917 -20.94 4.37 1.89
CA ASP A 917 -21.27 5.35 0.85
C ASP A 917 -20.40 5.17 -0.41
N ARG A 918 -19.07 5.06 -0.24
CA ARG A 918 -18.17 4.75 -1.37
C ARG A 918 -18.24 3.29 -1.81
N GLY A 919 -18.66 2.38 -0.92
CA GLY A 919 -18.80 0.94 -1.17
C GLY A 919 -19.79 0.62 -2.29
N ALA A 920 -20.83 1.44 -2.44
CA ALA A 920 -21.77 1.38 -3.57
C ALA A 920 -21.10 1.58 -4.94
N PHE A 921 -19.92 2.21 -4.99
CA PHE A 921 -19.16 2.45 -6.22
C PHE A 921 -17.85 1.62 -6.30
N ILE A 922 -17.64 0.67 -5.38
CA ILE A 922 -16.44 -0.18 -5.32
C ILE A 922 -16.85 -1.64 -5.55
N ASP A 923 -16.50 -2.17 -6.73
CA ASP A 923 -16.82 -3.52 -7.16
C ASP A 923 -15.95 -4.60 -6.48
N GLN A 924 -14.72 -4.26 -6.06
CA GLN A 924 -13.92 -5.05 -5.12
C GLN A 924 -14.28 -4.69 -3.66
N SER A 925 -13.31 -4.39 -2.80
CA SER A 925 -13.50 -3.89 -1.42
C SER A 925 -12.50 -2.76 -1.12
N GLN A 926 -12.32 -2.38 0.15
CA GLN A 926 -11.42 -1.31 0.60
C GLN A 926 -10.71 -1.70 1.91
N SER A 927 -9.44 -1.32 2.06
CA SER A 927 -8.61 -1.62 3.25
C SER A 927 -8.98 -0.75 4.46
N LEU A 928 -10.09 -1.05 5.14
CA LEU A 928 -10.64 -0.20 6.21
C LEU A 928 -9.98 -0.46 7.58
N ASN A 929 -8.95 0.32 7.95
CA ASN A 929 -8.40 0.30 9.31
C ASN A 929 -9.33 1.00 10.30
N ILE A 930 -9.59 0.37 11.45
CA ILE A 930 -10.41 0.94 12.52
C ILE A 930 -9.50 1.38 13.68
N HIS A 931 -9.75 2.58 14.20
CA HIS A 931 -8.94 3.22 15.24
C HIS A 931 -9.76 3.43 16.51
N ILE A 932 -9.40 2.72 17.59
CA ILE A 932 -10.05 2.88 18.90
C ILE A 932 -8.94 2.94 19.95
N ALA A 933 -8.71 4.13 20.53
CA ALA A 933 -7.62 4.35 21.48
C ALA A 933 -7.67 3.35 22.66
N GLU A 934 -8.83 3.27 23.31
CA GLU A 934 -9.15 2.31 24.36
C GLU A 934 -10.23 1.33 23.89
N PRO A 935 -9.85 0.17 23.32
CA PRO A 935 -10.82 -0.82 22.87
C PRO A 935 -11.49 -1.51 24.06
N THR A 936 -12.79 -1.76 23.95
CA THR A 936 -13.53 -2.62 24.88
C THR A 936 -14.42 -3.57 24.09
N MET A 937 -14.81 -4.69 24.70
CA MET A 937 -15.70 -5.69 24.09
C MET A 937 -16.97 -5.04 23.49
N ASN A 938 -17.57 -4.09 24.20
CA ASN A 938 -18.80 -3.41 23.78
C ASN A 938 -18.54 -2.41 22.64
N LYS A 939 -17.45 -1.63 22.70
CA LYS A 939 -17.06 -0.69 21.62
C LYS A 939 -16.77 -1.45 20.31
N LEU A 940 -16.00 -2.55 20.37
CA LEU A 940 -15.67 -3.36 19.19
C LEU A 940 -16.88 -4.14 18.65
N SER A 941 -17.69 -4.72 19.54
CA SER A 941 -18.90 -5.44 19.11
C SER A 941 -19.87 -4.53 18.36
N SER A 942 -20.22 -3.38 18.96
CA SER A 942 -21.13 -2.41 18.32
C SER A 942 -20.57 -1.84 17.02
N MET A 943 -19.25 -1.63 16.92
CA MET A 943 -18.57 -1.21 15.70
C MET A 943 -18.67 -2.27 14.58
N HIS A 944 -18.32 -3.53 14.85
CA HIS A 944 -18.42 -4.61 13.86
C HIS A 944 -19.86 -4.90 13.44
N PHE A 945 -20.82 -4.85 14.36
CA PHE A 945 -22.24 -5.01 14.02
C PHE A 945 -22.76 -3.82 13.19
N TYR A 946 -22.24 -2.61 13.39
CA TYR A 946 -22.57 -1.46 12.56
C TYR A 946 -21.97 -1.57 11.16
N ALA A 947 -20.69 -1.97 11.05
CA ALA A 947 -20.01 -2.25 9.77
C ALA A 947 -20.74 -3.31 8.95
N TRP A 948 -21.12 -4.41 9.60
CA TRP A 948 -21.94 -5.47 8.99
C TRP A 948 -23.31 -4.95 8.53
N LYS A 949 -24.10 -4.32 9.41
CA LYS A 949 -25.44 -3.79 9.06
C LYS A 949 -25.44 -2.66 8.03
N LYS A 950 -24.29 -2.02 7.81
CA LYS A 950 -24.04 -1.07 6.71
C LYS A 950 -23.66 -1.75 5.39
N GLY A 951 -23.63 -3.08 5.34
CA GLY A 951 -23.35 -3.85 4.14
C GLY A 951 -21.88 -3.85 3.72
N LEU A 952 -20.93 -3.46 4.58
CA LEU A 952 -19.50 -3.46 4.21
C LEU A 952 -19.06 -4.88 3.80
N LYS A 953 -18.16 -4.95 2.81
CA LYS A 953 -17.49 -6.20 2.41
C LYS A 953 -16.35 -6.53 3.37
N THR A 954 -15.46 -5.57 3.58
CA THR A 954 -14.44 -5.57 4.63
C THR A 954 -14.92 -4.68 5.77
N GLY A 955 -15.22 -5.26 6.93
CA GLY A 955 -15.60 -4.53 8.14
C GLY A 955 -14.40 -3.95 8.88
N MET A 956 -13.27 -4.66 8.84
CA MET A 956 -12.02 -4.20 9.44
C MET A 956 -10.81 -4.88 8.78
N TYR A 957 -9.83 -4.07 8.38
CA TYR A 957 -8.47 -4.50 8.10
C TYR A 957 -7.74 -4.70 9.45
N TYR A 958 -6.86 -3.77 9.87
CA TYR A 958 -6.34 -3.79 11.25
C TYR A 958 -7.25 -3.04 12.23
N LEU A 959 -7.30 -3.55 13.46
CA LEU A 959 -7.57 -2.69 14.63
C LEU A 959 -6.28 -1.94 15.00
N ARG A 960 -6.40 -0.63 15.23
CA ARG A 960 -5.35 0.24 15.77
C ARG A 960 -5.78 0.76 17.14
N THR A 961 -4.87 0.67 18.09
CA THR A 961 -5.08 1.03 19.51
C THR A 961 -4.00 2.02 19.96
N ARG A 962 -4.20 2.70 21.09
CA ARG A 962 -3.14 3.46 21.79
C ARG A 962 -2.71 2.69 23.04
N PRO A 963 -1.43 2.73 23.46
CA PRO A 963 -1.02 2.20 24.75
C PRO A 963 -1.76 2.90 25.90
N ALA A 964 -2.14 2.15 26.93
CA ALA A 964 -2.85 2.69 28.11
C ALA A 964 -1.97 3.58 29.03
N ALA A 965 -0.66 3.65 28.76
CA ALA A 965 0.27 4.53 29.44
C ALA A 965 1.11 5.29 28.40
N ASP A 966 1.05 6.61 28.47
CA ASP A 966 1.91 7.50 27.68
C ASP A 966 3.35 7.37 28.20
N PRO A 967 4.36 7.07 27.34
CA PRO A 967 5.74 7.00 27.79
C PRO A 967 6.21 8.36 28.33
N ILE A 968 6.96 8.34 29.44
CA ILE A 968 7.36 9.56 30.16
C ILE A 968 8.09 10.51 29.20
N LYS A 969 7.53 11.71 29.02
CA LYS A 969 7.98 12.70 28.03
C LYS A 969 9.23 13.45 28.54
N PHE A 970 10.38 12.77 28.50
CA PHE A 970 11.68 13.29 28.96
C PHE A 970 12.22 14.47 28.14
N THR A 971 11.71 14.69 26.93
CA THR A 971 12.21 15.70 25.97
C THR A 971 11.48 17.05 26.04
N VAL A 972 10.54 17.22 26.96
CA VAL A 972 9.72 18.44 27.08
C VAL A 972 10.07 19.18 28.36
N ASP A 973 10.49 20.44 28.24
CA ASP A 973 10.72 21.32 29.38
C ASP A 973 9.38 21.68 30.05
N LYS A 974 9.05 20.94 31.11
CA LYS A 974 7.83 21.11 31.89
C LYS A 974 7.77 22.47 32.59
N SER A 975 8.91 23.13 32.86
CA SER A 975 8.90 24.44 33.51
C SER A 975 8.30 25.51 32.60
N ARG A 976 8.66 25.49 31.31
CA ARG A 976 8.12 26.40 30.29
C ARG A 976 6.62 26.23 30.07
N ILE A 977 6.15 24.99 29.90
CA ILE A 977 4.71 24.73 29.74
C ILE A 977 3.90 25.22 30.95
N VAL A 978 4.40 25.02 32.18
CA VAL A 978 3.73 25.53 33.39
C VAL A 978 3.75 27.07 33.46
N SER A 979 4.78 27.76 32.95
CA SER A 979 4.72 29.22 32.83
C SER A 979 3.73 29.70 31.77
N THR A 980 3.65 29.08 30.59
CA THR A 980 2.71 29.48 29.53
C THR A 980 1.25 29.34 29.97
N ILE A 981 0.89 28.22 30.60
CA ILE A 981 -0.46 27.99 31.15
C ILE A 981 -0.82 29.06 32.20
N LYS A 982 0.16 29.55 32.97
CA LYS A 982 -0.07 30.63 33.95
C LYS A 982 -0.15 32.03 33.34
N THR A 983 0.41 32.28 32.15
CA THR A 983 0.20 33.54 31.43
C THR A 983 -1.15 33.58 30.71
N ASP A 984 -1.57 32.48 30.08
CA ASP A 984 -2.84 32.45 29.32
C ASP A 984 -4.04 32.68 30.26
N GLY A 985 -4.09 31.94 31.39
CA GLY A 985 -5.13 32.10 32.42
C GLY A 985 -5.09 33.42 33.21
N ALA A 986 -4.06 34.26 33.01
CA ALA A 986 -3.96 35.58 33.64
C ALA A 986 -4.58 36.71 32.80
N ILE A 987 -4.90 36.47 31.52
CA ILE A 987 -5.36 37.51 30.59
C ILE A 987 -6.86 37.82 30.75
N GLU A 988 -7.69 36.89 31.26
CA GLU A 988 -9.15 37.10 31.40
C GLU A 988 -9.61 37.71 32.75
N LYS A 989 -8.80 37.70 33.81
CA LYS A 989 -9.21 38.22 35.15
C LYS A 989 -8.72 39.65 35.41
N GLY A 990 -9.44 40.63 34.87
CA GLY A 990 -9.23 42.05 35.19
C GLY A 990 -9.64 42.42 36.63
N THR A 991 -8.69 42.97 37.40
CA THR A 991 -8.88 43.80 38.60
C THR A 991 -9.98 43.39 39.61
N GLY A 992 -9.63 42.55 40.58
CA GLY A 992 -10.44 42.33 41.80
C GLY A 992 -9.64 41.66 42.92
N THR A 993 -9.42 42.36 44.04
CA THR A 993 -8.66 41.83 45.17
C THR A 993 -9.53 40.99 46.11
N GLN A 994 -9.41 39.66 46.03
CA GLN A 994 -9.74 38.72 47.12
C GLN A 994 -8.69 37.61 47.17
N GLU A 995 -8.46 37.07 48.37
CA GLU A 995 -7.46 36.01 48.61
C GLU A 995 -8.03 34.64 48.19
N GLU A 996 -7.58 34.09 47.06
CA GLU A 996 -7.97 32.74 46.63
C GLU A 996 -7.26 31.67 47.50
N THR A 997 -8.04 30.92 48.28
CA THR A 997 -7.57 29.71 48.97
C THR A 997 -7.29 28.60 47.96
N ALA A 998 -6.01 28.30 47.71
CA ALA A 998 -5.57 27.30 46.72
C ALA A 998 -6.27 25.94 46.88
N THR A 999 -6.75 25.38 45.76
CA THR A 999 -7.62 24.19 45.75
C THR A 999 -6.89 22.91 46.16
N THR A 1000 -7.66 21.90 46.57
CA THR A 1000 -7.12 20.61 47.05
C THR A 1000 -6.27 19.88 46.00
N GLU A 1001 -6.54 20.08 44.71
CA GLU A 1001 -5.73 19.51 43.63
C GLU A 1001 -4.37 20.21 43.48
N GLU A 1002 -4.32 21.55 43.58
CA GLU A 1002 -3.05 22.28 43.51
C GLU A 1002 -2.16 21.93 44.73
N GLN A 1003 -2.75 21.80 45.92
CA GLN A 1003 -2.04 21.34 47.12
C GLN A 1003 -1.55 19.88 47.00
N ASN A 1004 -2.33 18.99 46.36
CA ASN A 1004 -1.90 17.62 46.08
C ASN A 1004 -0.80 17.55 45.01
N LEU A 1005 -0.84 18.41 44.00
CA LEU A 1005 0.22 18.54 42.99
C LEU A 1005 1.53 19.00 43.64
N VAL A 1006 1.48 20.05 44.47
CA VAL A 1006 2.66 20.54 45.22
C VAL A 1006 3.18 19.50 46.23
N ARG A 1007 2.31 18.72 46.88
CA ARG A 1007 2.74 17.59 47.73
C ARG A 1007 3.49 16.51 46.94
N ARG A 1008 2.96 16.08 45.79
CA ARG A 1008 3.61 15.10 44.92
C ARG A 1008 4.98 15.58 44.43
N VAL A 1009 5.07 16.86 44.02
CA VAL A 1009 6.36 17.48 43.63
C VAL A 1009 7.35 17.51 44.78
N LYS A 1010 6.93 17.85 46.02
CA LYS A 1010 7.84 17.84 47.18
C LYS A 1010 8.29 16.43 47.59
N GLN A 1011 7.42 15.41 47.49
CA GLN A 1011 7.80 14.04 47.84
C GLN A 1011 8.80 13.39 46.86
N CYS A 1012 8.79 13.78 45.59
CA CYS A 1012 9.77 13.28 44.60
C CYS A 1012 11.17 13.89 44.70
N ASN A 1013 11.38 14.94 45.50
CA ASN A 1013 12.68 15.62 45.65
C ASN A 1013 13.48 15.16 46.89
N MET A 1014 13.10 14.07 47.54
CA MET A 1014 13.87 13.48 48.65
C MET A 1014 14.96 12.53 48.13
N THR A 1015 16.19 13.03 48.09
CA THR A 1015 17.40 12.20 47.93
C THR A 1015 18.04 11.91 49.28
N ASP A 1016 18.88 10.88 49.34
CA ASP A 1016 19.84 10.69 50.44
C ASP A 1016 21.03 11.67 50.33
N GLU A 1017 21.97 11.57 51.27
CA GLU A 1017 23.20 12.39 51.31
C GLU A 1017 24.13 12.16 50.11
N ASN A 1018 23.92 11.09 49.32
CA ASN A 1018 24.66 10.77 48.10
C ASN A 1018 23.92 11.20 46.81
N GLY A 1019 22.72 11.81 46.94
CA GLY A 1019 21.91 12.25 45.80
C GLY A 1019 21.05 11.16 45.14
N ALA A 1020 20.92 9.98 45.76
CA ALA A 1020 20.08 8.90 45.25
C ALA A 1020 18.61 9.06 45.68
N CYS A 1021 17.67 8.82 44.75
CA CYS A 1021 16.23 8.88 45.03
C CYS A 1021 15.78 7.69 45.89
N LEU A 1022 15.27 8.00 47.10
CA LEU A 1022 14.92 7.02 48.14
C LEU A 1022 13.78 6.04 47.80
N MET A 1023 13.11 6.21 46.66
CA MET A 1023 12.02 5.35 46.17
C MET A 1023 12.46 4.37 45.06
N CYS A 1024 13.74 4.34 44.69
CA CYS A 1024 14.24 3.55 43.55
C CYS A 1024 15.16 2.38 43.95
N SER A 1025 15.21 2.02 45.25
CA SER A 1025 16.10 0.99 45.79
C SER A 1025 15.32 -0.22 46.33
N SER A 1026 14.61 -0.93 45.44
CA SER A 1026 14.01 -2.26 45.68
C SER A 1026 13.77 -2.99 44.36
#